data_AF-H0TXQ3-F1
#
_entry.id   AF-H0TXQ3-F1
#
_cell.length_a   1.000
_cell.length_b   1.000
_cell.length_c   1.000
_cell.angle_alpha   90.00
_cell.angle_beta   90.00
_cell.angle_gamma   90.00
#
_symmetry.space_group_name_H-M   'P 1'
#
loop_
_entity.id
_entity.type
_entity.pdbx_description
1 polymer ?
#
loop_
_entity_poly.entity_id
_entity_poly.type
_entity_poly.pdbx_seq_one_letter_code
_entity_poly.pdbx_strand_id
1 'polypeptide(L)'
;MTTKCFAARLLGTTSLVVLSAVATIASQTPAAAQSTISTGLYGGGSMLPSLALRQLFDCYAGTTVANDGHSFSPSFTTAAPSPNLLPTSCTLVSTAVEGLFAAVGSGNGQRAFIANDPHQLFRGNPKSAPTVVKRPSINPPFVDTANSNFATYPYPRLDFVTSDAPLASPVSSLTTISFGGFTPSTNWQSVFAILARTSTAATYDPTTVGAPIQVPALEVPVAIAVNTSNPVNGVTWTIQSALSPNTQAGGAIQLSTAQLCAIFSATVTDWADSATLIPYLDKTGTQQLQHFYDDNTDGTVTATAYASGRLPIKVVFRSDESGTTFILTNYLATNCPLLDPTGTYQYKRIFTGVGVTKGTTVTTTANLPSADFSNLIENIRAVKGDTDHDHRDSLAVEDDSDRPDPHWISAEGSNHEALKVGTEAFRAGHIGYLSADFTQPYATTVSEEILGQTYAAPAPLSASIQNLNQRITGVYHPGQVAGGHAQNFIPPTPAGAENAFRSLNFPRPPATYDAWNVYAQVFGPNAILGGVHYDGLSILATAQRAGAYPITGASFLNVYSCYADASGTRVPALKNWLAWLYGGSQTNLPAYNPATSSAASPGYDPDVAAIIRNNGLHELDPTWAQAIQSQYLQPGNSGGSATAIAASSASGSQVDGCQGVTGGAN
;
A
#
# COMPACT_ATOMS: atom_id res chain seq x y z
N MET A 1 -24.64 -50.11 37.14
CA MET A 1 -25.21 -49.99 35.78
C MET A 1 -25.05 -48.54 35.35
N THR A 2 -24.01 -48.27 34.57
CA THR A 2 -23.72 -47.01 33.89
C THR A 2 -22.82 -47.36 32.70
N THR A 3 -23.20 -46.89 31.51
CA THR A 3 -22.56 -47.11 30.19
C THR A 3 -23.04 -45.95 29.32
N LYS A 4 -22.28 -45.24 28.47
CA LYS A 4 -20.95 -45.38 27.82
C LYS A 4 -20.55 -43.98 27.29
N CYS A 5 -19.26 -43.68 27.18
CA CYS A 5 -18.63 -43.23 25.91
C CYS A 5 -17.09 -43.29 26.00
N PHE A 6 -16.47 -43.53 24.84
CA PHE A 6 -15.18 -44.21 24.64
C PHE A 6 -14.16 -43.29 23.93
N ALA A 7 -12.94 -43.27 24.48
CA ALA A 7 -11.56 -43.21 23.90
C ALA A 7 -11.33 -42.59 22.50
N ALA A 8 -10.43 -41.61 22.32
CA ALA A 8 -8.95 -41.63 22.41
C ALA A 8 -8.24 -42.56 21.40
N ARG A 9 -7.49 -41.96 20.46
CA ARG A 9 -6.31 -42.57 19.82
C ARG A 9 -5.26 -41.52 19.42
N LEU A 10 -4.02 -41.93 19.60
CA LEU A 10 -2.74 -41.24 19.60
C LEU A 10 -1.90 -41.73 18.39
N LEU A 11 -0.74 -41.07 18.16
CA LEU A 11 0.46 -41.43 17.35
C LEU A 11 0.56 -40.70 15.99
N GLY A 12 1.70 -40.08 15.61
CA GLY A 12 3.08 -40.35 16.01
C GLY A 12 4.02 -39.14 16.04
N THR A 13 4.94 -39.25 16.99
CA THR A 13 6.09 -38.41 17.37
C THR A 13 7.29 -38.54 16.44
N THR A 14 8.14 -37.51 16.39
CA THR A 14 9.56 -37.65 16.81
C THR A 14 10.07 -36.31 17.35
N SER A 15 10.42 -36.30 18.64
CA SER A 15 11.20 -35.26 19.31
C SER A 15 12.68 -35.61 19.25
N LEU A 16 13.56 -34.62 19.18
CA LEU A 16 14.88 -34.68 19.80
C LEU A 16 15.15 -33.36 20.54
N VAL A 17 15.01 -33.45 21.87
CA VAL A 17 15.53 -32.50 22.85
C VAL A 17 16.98 -32.90 23.13
N VAL A 18 17.90 -31.94 23.15
CA VAL A 18 19.14 -32.04 23.96
C VAL A 18 19.29 -30.73 24.74
N LEU A 19 19.35 -30.87 26.05
CA LEU A 19 19.44 -29.82 27.06
C LEU A 19 20.70 -30.08 27.91
N SER A 20 21.26 -28.99 28.45
CA SER A 20 22.33 -28.86 29.48
C SER A 20 23.77 -28.72 28.96
N ALA A 21 24.65 -27.83 29.45
CA ALA A 21 24.65 -26.99 30.65
C ALA A 21 25.70 -25.83 30.59
N VAL A 22 25.28 -24.67 31.12
CA VAL A 22 26.00 -23.69 31.98
C VAL A 22 27.34 -23.08 31.53
N ALA A 23 27.31 -21.78 31.23
CA ALA A 23 28.31 -20.82 31.69
C ALA A 23 27.60 -19.54 32.18
N THR A 24 27.53 -19.40 33.50
CA THR A 24 27.18 -18.16 34.20
C THR A 24 28.29 -17.13 34.04
N ILE A 25 27.99 -15.97 33.45
CA ILE A 25 28.52 -14.69 33.93
C ILE A 25 27.31 -13.79 34.16
N ALA A 26 27.02 -13.58 35.44
CA ALA A 26 26.15 -12.52 35.90
C ALA A 26 26.83 -11.18 35.69
N SER A 27 26.14 -10.21 35.09
CA SER A 27 25.92 -8.90 35.72
C SER A 27 25.11 -7.99 34.78
N GLN A 28 23.94 -7.59 35.29
CA GLN A 28 23.10 -6.49 34.80
C GLN A 28 22.40 -6.71 33.46
N THR A 29 21.47 -7.66 33.41
CA THR A 29 20.17 -7.26 32.87
C THR A 29 19.62 -6.21 33.84
N PRO A 30 19.35 -4.97 33.42
CA PRO A 30 18.31 -4.23 34.10
C PRO A 30 17.10 -5.15 34.03
N ALA A 31 16.48 -5.42 35.16
CA ALA A 31 15.06 -5.67 35.19
C ALA A 31 14.39 -4.41 34.61
N ALA A 32 14.44 -4.24 33.28
CA ALA A 32 13.45 -3.48 32.58
C ALA A 32 12.18 -4.27 32.86
N ALA A 33 11.30 -3.67 33.65
CA ALA A 33 9.96 -4.15 33.83
C ALA A 33 9.46 -4.64 32.47
N GLN A 34 8.94 -5.87 32.43
CA GLN A 34 7.87 -6.19 31.51
C GLN A 34 6.74 -5.23 31.91
N SER A 35 6.85 -3.97 31.47
CA SER A 35 5.91 -2.91 31.79
C SER A 35 4.65 -3.36 31.11
N THR A 36 3.60 -3.58 31.90
CA THR A 36 2.34 -4.10 31.42
C THR A 36 1.83 -3.10 30.39
N ILE A 37 1.92 -3.44 29.10
CA ILE A 37 1.40 -2.60 28.04
C ILE A 37 -0.06 -2.34 28.37
N SER A 38 -0.39 -1.06 28.53
CA SER A 38 -1.67 -0.62 29.08
C SER A 38 -2.40 0.36 28.16
N THR A 39 -1.70 0.96 27.18
CA THR A 39 -2.28 1.92 26.25
C THR A 39 -2.24 1.38 24.82
N GLY A 40 -3.40 1.25 24.19
CA GLY A 40 -3.53 0.87 22.78
C GLY A 40 -3.59 2.06 21.85
N LEU A 41 -2.94 1.97 20.69
CA LEU A 41 -3.23 2.77 19.50
C LEU A 41 -3.81 1.87 18.43
N TYR A 42 -5.07 2.11 18.06
CA TYR A 42 -5.82 1.27 17.14
C TYR A 42 -5.98 1.97 15.80
N GLY A 43 -5.47 1.35 14.74
CA GLY A 43 -5.67 1.87 13.40
C GLY A 43 -5.93 0.79 12.37
N GLY A 44 -6.17 1.22 11.14
CA GLY A 44 -6.40 0.30 10.03
C GLY A 44 -6.57 1.01 8.72
N GLY A 45 -6.85 0.25 7.67
CA GLY A 45 -7.05 0.78 6.33
C GLY A 45 -6.11 0.14 5.33
N SER A 46 -5.25 0.94 4.73
CA SER A 46 -4.37 0.49 3.65
C SER A 46 -3.58 -0.76 4.02
N MET A 47 -3.55 -1.72 3.09
CA MET A 47 -2.71 -2.91 3.21
C MET A 47 -1.27 -2.66 2.75
N LEU A 48 -1.06 -1.62 1.93
CA LEU A 48 0.24 -1.28 1.35
C LEU A 48 1.30 -1.00 2.45
N PRO A 49 1.08 -0.13 3.44
CA PRO A 49 2.08 0.16 4.48
C PRO A 49 1.95 -0.78 5.69
N SER A 50 1.04 -1.75 5.66
CA SER A 50 0.53 -2.41 6.87
C SER A 50 1.63 -3.17 7.62
N LEU A 51 2.50 -3.88 6.89
CA LEU A 51 3.61 -4.63 7.47
C LEU A 51 4.66 -3.71 8.09
N ALA A 52 5.07 -2.67 7.36
CA ALA A 52 6.01 -1.67 7.84
C ALA A 52 5.49 -0.96 9.11
N LEU A 53 4.21 -0.57 9.13
CA LEU A 53 3.60 0.06 10.30
C LEU A 53 3.50 -0.86 11.50
N ARG A 54 3.18 -2.15 11.29
CA ARG A 54 3.22 -3.17 12.35
C ARG A 54 4.62 -3.26 12.96
N GLN A 55 5.63 -3.42 12.11
CA GLN A 55 7.05 -3.50 12.53
C GLN A 55 7.52 -2.24 13.25
N LEU A 56 7.06 -1.05 12.83
CA LEU A 56 7.33 0.21 13.51
C LEU A 56 6.71 0.24 14.91
N PHE A 57 5.50 -0.28 15.10
CA PHE A 57 4.91 -0.41 16.43
C PHE A 57 5.64 -1.43 17.31
N ASP A 58 6.06 -2.56 16.74
CA ASP A 58 6.84 -3.55 17.49
C ASP A 58 8.18 -2.94 17.95
N CYS A 59 8.80 -2.14 17.09
CA CYS A 59 10.01 -1.40 17.44
C CYS A 59 9.74 -0.35 18.53
N TYR A 60 8.67 0.43 18.40
CA TYR A 60 8.29 1.45 19.39
C TYR A 60 7.92 0.87 20.76
N ALA A 61 7.33 -0.33 20.79
CA ALA A 61 7.03 -1.05 22.02
C ALA A 61 8.24 -1.82 22.58
N GLY A 62 9.28 -2.04 21.76
CA GLY A 62 10.42 -2.91 22.07
C GLY A 62 10.03 -4.39 22.21
N THR A 63 8.87 -4.79 21.67
CA THR A 63 8.33 -6.15 21.72
C THR A 63 7.51 -6.42 20.47
N THR A 64 7.54 -7.66 19.98
CA THR A 64 6.72 -8.11 18.84
C THR A 64 5.35 -8.58 19.31
N VAL A 65 4.36 -8.56 18.42
CA VAL A 65 3.08 -9.21 18.68
C VAL A 65 3.18 -10.71 18.43
N ALA A 66 2.38 -11.48 19.17
CA ALA A 66 2.41 -12.92 19.03
C ALA A 66 2.04 -13.37 17.60
N ASN A 67 2.94 -14.13 16.98
CA ASN A 67 2.78 -14.73 15.64
C ASN A 67 2.73 -13.72 14.48
N ASP A 68 3.31 -12.52 14.62
CA ASP A 68 3.45 -11.56 13.52
C ASP A 68 4.48 -11.95 12.45
N GLY A 69 5.29 -12.98 12.73
CA GLY A 69 6.29 -13.49 11.80
C GLY A 69 7.54 -12.63 11.73
N HIS A 70 7.74 -11.70 12.67
CA HIS A 70 8.92 -10.84 12.73
C HIS A 70 9.71 -11.05 14.01
N SER A 71 11.01 -10.75 13.97
CA SER A 71 11.87 -10.94 15.15
C SER A 71 13.05 -9.97 15.19
N PHE A 72 13.36 -9.49 16.40
CA PHE A 72 14.59 -8.73 16.63
C PHE A 72 15.80 -9.62 16.39
N SER A 73 16.73 -9.17 15.54
CA SER A 73 17.86 -10.00 15.12
C SER A 73 19.13 -9.18 14.88
N PRO A 74 20.29 -9.64 15.37
CA PRO A 74 21.57 -9.02 15.03
C PRO A 74 21.95 -9.18 13.55
N SER A 75 21.25 -10.06 12.83
CA SER A 75 21.41 -10.25 11.38
C SER A 75 20.60 -9.24 10.55
N PHE A 76 19.82 -8.36 11.17
CA PHE A 76 19.16 -7.26 10.47
C PHE A 76 20.22 -6.34 9.83
N THR A 77 20.03 -5.99 8.56
CA THR A 77 20.94 -5.06 7.87
C THR A 77 20.16 -4.07 7.01
N THR A 78 20.70 -2.87 6.84
CA THR A 78 20.14 -1.86 5.93
C THR A 78 20.71 -1.93 4.52
N ALA A 79 21.78 -2.71 4.29
CA ALA A 79 22.50 -2.77 3.01
C ALA A 79 21.85 -3.72 1.98
N ALA A 80 21.29 -4.83 2.44
CA ALA A 80 20.39 -5.68 1.69
C ALA A 80 19.14 -5.84 2.54
N PRO A 81 17.93 -5.86 1.94
CA PRO A 81 16.75 -6.08 2.74
C PRO A 81 16.90 -7.41 3.49
N SER A 82 16.53 -7.36 4.76
CA SER A 82 16.44 -8.46 5.70
C SER A 82 14.96 -8.70 6.05
N PRO A 83 14.19 -9.33 5.14
CA PRO A 83 12.77 -9.59 5.35
C PRO A 83 12.53 -10.29 6.68
N ASN A 84 11.42 -9.94 7.34
CA ASN A 84 10.99 -10.51 8.62
C ASN A 84 11.92 -10.25 9.83
N LEU A 85 12.96 -9.43 9.69
CA LEU A 85 13.84 -9.07 10.80
C LEU A 85 13.62 -7.62 11.24
N LEU A 86 13.80 -7.39 12.54
CA LEU A 86 13.78 -6.08 13.18
C LEU A 86 15.16 -5.74 13.80
N PRO A 87 15.54 -4.46 13.88
CA PRO A 87 16.77 -4.02 14.55
C PRO A 87 16.77 -4.37 16.05
N THR A 88 17.88 -4.88 16.59
CA THR A 88 17.97 -5.18 18.04
C THR A 88 17.95 -3.92 18.92
N SER A 89 18.34 -2.76 18.39
CA SER A 89 18.28 -1.47 19.07
C SER A 89 16.86 -1.08 19.49
N CYS A 90 15.84 -1.49 18.73
CA CYS A 90 14.44 -1.31 19.08
C CYS A 90 14.07 -1.89 20.45
N THR A 91 14.75 -2.94 20.93
CA THR A 91 14.47 -3.53 22.25
C THR A 91 14.76 -2.56 23.41
N LEU A 92 15.51 -1.48 23.15
CA LEU A 92 15.83 -0.43 24.11
C LEU A 92 14.80 0.73 24.12
N VAL A 93 13.88 0.77 23.15
CA VAL A 93 12.88 1.82 23.00
C VAL A 93 11.71 1.66 23.98
N SER A 94 11.49 0.44 24.47
CA SER A 94 10.28 -0.03 25.18
C SER A 94 9.39 1.04 25.82
N THR A 95 8.15 1.13 25.31
CA THR A 95 7.10 2.04 25.81
C THR A 95 5.89 1.26 26.32
N ALA A 96 5.03 1.89 27.14
CA ALA A 96 3.78 1.28 27.61
C ALA A 96 2.64 1.32 26.55
N VAL A 97 2.99 1.47 25.27
CA VAL A 97 2.07 1.66 24.14
C VAL A 97 2.19 0.49 23.17
N GLU A 98 1.06 -0.11 22.83
CA GLU A 98 0.97 -1.12 21.77
C GLU A 98 0.11 -0.60 20.64
N GLY A 99 0.63 -0.68 19.42
CA GLY A 99 -0.15 -0.42 18.22
C GLY A 99 -0.75 -1.69 17.67
N LEU A 100 -2.01 -1.63 17.26
CA LEU A 100 -2.65 -2.66 16.46
C LEU A 100 -3.11 -2.06 15.14
N PHE A 101 -2.96 -2.83 14.06
CA PHE A 101 -3.29 -2.39 12.72
C PHE A 101 -4.16 -3.42 12.00
N ALA A 102 -5.35 -3.01 11.57
CA ALA A 102 -6.24 -3.82 10.75
C ALA A 102 -6.06 -3.53 9.26
N ALA A 103 -5.39 -4.44 8.54
CA ALA A 103 -5.21 -4.35 7.09
C ALA A 103 -6.50 -4.75 6.34
N VAL A 104 -7.21 -3.75 5.80
CA VAL A 104 -8.58 -3.90 5.27
C VAL A 104 -8.84 -3.25 3.90
N GLY A 105 -7.85 -2.53 3.37
CA GLY A 105 -7.98 -1.72 2.16
C GLY A 105 -8.26 -0.25 2.48
N SER A 106 -7.73 0.64 1.62
CA SER A 106 -7.77 2.09 1.80
C SER A 106 -9.20 2.65 1.84
N GLY A 107 -10.15 2.08 1.09
CA GLY A 107 -11.54 2.52 1.09
C GLY A 107 -12.27 2.19 2.40
N ASN A 108 -12.09 0.99 2.96
CA ASN A 108 -12.66 0.65 4.26
C ASN A 108 -11.98 1.42 5.41
N GLY A 109 -10.68 1.71 5.28
CA GLY A 109 -10.00 2.65 6.16
C GLY A 109 -10.66 4.03 6.15
N GLN A 110 -10.79 4.64 4.97
CA GLN A 110 -11.45 5.95 4.83
C GLN A 110 -12.91 5.90 5.30
N ARG A 111 -13.63 4.80 5.09
CA ARG A 111 -14.98 4.58 5.62
C ARG A 111 -15.01 4.63 7.15
N ALA A 112 -14.08 3.94 7.80
CA ALA A 112 -13.93 3.97 9.26
C ALA A 112 -13.63 5.38 9.78
N PHE A 113 -12.77 6.12 9.07
CA PHE A 113 -12.44 7.52 9.39
C PHE A 113 -13.63 8.47 9.21
N ILE A 114 -14.36 8.36 8.10
CA ILE A 114 -15.51 9.23 7.80
C ILE A 114 -16.67 8.93 8.77
N ALA A 115 -16.90 7.66 9.09
CA ALA A 115 -17.96 7.24 10.00
C ALA A 115 -17.59 7.34 11.49
N ASN A 116 -16.31 7.56 11.82
CA ASN A 116 -15.78 7.46 13.18
C ASN A 116 -16.20 6.16 13.88
N ASP A 117 -16.02 5.03 13.19
CA ASP A 117 -16.45 3.71 13.67
C ASP A 117 -15.44 2.60 13.29
N PRO A 118 -14.78 1.96 14.27
CA PRO A 118 -13.84 0.87 14.01
C PRO A 118 -14.50 -0.39 13.44
N HIS A 119 -15.82 -0.57 13.53
CA HIS A 119 -16.49 -1.72 12.91
C HIS A 119 -16.44 -1.69 11.38
N GLN A 120 -16.14 -0.54 10.77
CA GLN A 120 -15.98 -0.43 9.32
C GLN A 120 -14.66 -1.02 8.83
N LEU A 121 -13.74 -1.36 9.74
CA LEU A 121 -12.47 -2.02 9.42
C LEU A 121 -12.71 -3.53 9.16
N PHE A 122 -13.44 -3.85 8.10
CA PHE A 122 -13.57 -5.19 7.54
C PHE A 122 -13.03 -5.21 6.10
N ARG A 123 -12.75 -6.40 5.56
CA ARG A 123 -12.40 -6.58 4.16
C ARG A 123 -13.63 -6.80 3.27
N GLY A 124 -13.49 -6.40 2.02
CA GLY A 124 -14.52 -6.44 0.98
C GLY A 124 -14.96 -5.04 0.53
N ASN A 125 -15.78 -4.95 -0.50
CA ASN A 125 -16.29 -3.68 -1.03
C ASN A 125 -17.83 -3.67 -1.11
N PRO A 126 -18.54 -3.89 0.00
CA PRO A 126 -19.99 -3.86 -0.02
C PRO A 126 -20.50 -2.44 -0.29
N LYS A 127 -21.54 -2.36 -1.12
CA LYS A 127 -22.24 -1.10 -1.45
C LYS A 127 -23.59 -0.94 -0.72
N SER A 128 -24.09 -1.99 -0.07
CA SER A 128 -25.31 -1.95 0.75
C SER A 128 -25.41 -3.19 1.64
N ALA A 129 -26.16 -3.09 2.73
CA ALA A 129 -26.54 -4.21 3.58
C ALA A 129 -27.94 -4.78 3.18
N PRO A 130 -28.28 -6.04 3.54
CA PRO A 130 -27.44 -7.00 4.27
C PRO A 130 -26.33 -7.58 3.39
N THR A 131 -25.15 -7.81 3.98
CA THR A 131 -24.00 -8.37 3.25
C THR A 131 -23.03 -9.07 4.19
N VAL A 132 -22.29 -10.04 3.66
CA VAL A 132 -21.21 -10.71 4.39
C VAL A 132 -19.91 -9.96 4.14
N VAL A 133 -19.23 -9.62 5.22
CA VAL A 133 -17.90 -8.99 5.20
C VAL A 133 -16.88 -9.93 5.83
N LYS A 134 -15.61 -9.71 5.49
CA LYS A 134 -14.51 -10.56 5.94
C LYS A 134 -13.71 -9.84 7.02
N ARG A 135 -13.07 -10.60 7.91
CA ARG A 135 -12.10 -10.05 8.87
C ARG A 135 -10.91 -9.38 8.15
N PRO A 136 -10.11 -8.54 8.84
CA PRO A 136 -8.86 -8.02 8.29
C PRO A 136 -7.94 -9.13 7.77
N SER A 137 -6.95 -8.76 6.95
CA SER A 137 -5.90 -9.69 6.54
C SER A 137 -5.19 -10.27 7.76
N ILE A 138 -4.76 -11.54 7.68
CA ILE A 138 -4.06 -12.18 8.80
C ILE A 138 -2.68 -11.57 9.06
N ASN A 139 -2.05 -11.00 8.03
CA ASN A 139 -0.73 -10.39 8.08
C ASN A 139 -0.77 -8.92 7.62
N PRO A 140 -0.34 -7.98 8.48
CA PRO A 140 0.09 -8.18 9.87
C PRO A 140 -1.07 -8.59 10.80
N PRO A 141 -0.79 -9.23 11.96
CA PRO A 141 -1.82 -9.52 12.95
C PRO A 141 -2.52 -8.25 13.44
N PHE A 142 -3.85 -8.30 13.45
CA PHE A 142 -4.71 -7.21 13.91
C PHE A 142 -5.12 -7.35 15.40
N VAL A 143 -4.67 -8.39 16.09
CA VAL A 143 -4.83 -8.58 17.55
C VAL A 143 -3.53 -9.11 18.14
N ASP A 144 -3.32 -8.87 19.44
CA ASP A 144 -2.30 -9.58 20.19
C ASP A 144 -2.96 -10.62 21.10
N THR A 145 -2.75 -11.89 20.77
CA THR A 145 -3.31 -13.00 21.55
C THR A 145 -2.53 -13.30 22.83
N ALA A 146 -1.31 -12.78 22.98
CA ALA A 146 -0.54 -12.89 24.21
C ALA A 146 -0.93 -11.82 25.24
N ASN A 147 -1.51 -10.71 24.79
CA ASN A 147 -1.96 -9.62 25.65
C ASN A 147 -3.49 -9.55 25.73
N SER A 148 -4.05 -9.88 26.90
CA SER A 148 -5.51 -9.90 27.09
C SER A 148 -6.20 -8.56 26.85
N ASN A 149 -5.48 -7.44 26.94
CA ASN A 149 -6.02 -6.10 26.67
C ASN A 149 -6.22 -5.83 25.16
N PHE A 150 -5.60 -6.66 24.31
CA PHE A 150 -5.51 -6.47 22.85
C PHE A 150 -5.92 -7.72 22.05
N ALA A 151 -6.51 -8.72 22.73
CA ALA A 151 -6.87 -10.01 22.17
C ALA A 151 -8.25 -10.05 21.46
N THR A 152 -8.91 -8.90 21.28
CA THR A 152 -10.30 -8.84 20.77
C THR A 152 -10.47 -7.87 19.61
N TYR A 153 -11.32 -8.25 18.66
CA TYR A 153 -11.72 -7.44 17.50
C TYR A 153 -13.24 -7.47 17.30
N PRO A 154 -13.92 -6.39 16.83
CA PRO A 154 -13.41 -5.08 16.41
C PRO A 154 -12.72 -4.28 17.53
N TYR A 155 -11.91 -3.29 17.14
CA TYR A 155 -11.25 -2.41 18.10
C TYR A 155 -12.26 -1.59 18.93
N PRO A 156 -11.92 -1.23 20.17
CA PRO A 156 -12.80 -0.44 21.02
C PRO A 156 -12.98 1.00 20.53
N ARG A 157 -12.05 1.50 19.71
CA ARG A 157 -11.99 2.85 19.17
C ARG A 157 -11.15 2.92 17.91
N LEU A 158 -11.14 4.09 17.26
CA LEU A 158 -10.29 4.36 16.10
C LEU A 158 -9.36 5.55 16.39
N ASP A 159 -8.05 5.32 16.37
CA ASP A 159 -7.05 6.36 16.63
C ASP A 159 -6.49 6.97 15.33
N PHE A 160 -6.25 6.14 14.32
CA PHE A 160 -5.77 6.60 13.02
C PHE A 160 -6.22 5.66 11.91
N VAL A 161 -6.20 6.17 10.69
CA VAL A 161 -6.43 5.38 9.48
C VAL A 161 -5.29 5.60 8.52
N THR A 162 -4.95 4.59 7.73
CA THR A 162 -4.06 4.77 6.59
C THR A 162 -4.80 4.60 5.27
N SER A 163 -4.39 5.37 4.27
CA SER A 163 -4.94 5.31 2.93
C SER A 163 -3.92 5.75 1.90
N ASP A 164 -3.75 5.00 0.82
CA ASP A 164 -2.87 5.42 -0.29
C ASP A 164 -3.63 6.18 -1.39
N ALA A 165 -4.95 6.33 -1.20
CA ALA A 165 -5.80 7.25 -1.93
C ALA A 165 -6.03 8.50 -1.06
N PRO A 166 -6.07 9.70 -1.64
CA PRO A 166 -6.37 10.91 -0.88
C PRO A 166 -7.84 10.92 -0.46
N LEU A 167 -8.13 11.56 0.67
CA LEU A 167 -9.47 11.98 1.06
C LEU A 167 -10.06 12.93 0.01
N ALA A 168 -11.36 12.81 -0.24
CA ALA A 168 -12.06 13.70 -1.15
C ALA A 168 -12.08 15.16 -0.63
N SER A 169 -12.08 16.13 -1.54
CA SER A 169 -12.15 17.56 -1.24
C SER A 169 -13.33 18.19 -1.98
N PRO A 170 -14.10 19.11 -1.34
CA PRO A 170 -13.93 19.68 0.02
C PRO A 170 -14.46 18.76 1.14
N VAL A 171 -14.39 19.17 2.42
CA VAL A 171 -14.87 18.39 3.58
C VAL A 171 -16.30 17.88 3.40
N SER A 172 -17.19 18.67 2.81
CA SER A 172 -18.58 18.27 2.55
C SER A 172 -18.72 17.11 1.55
N SER A 173 -17.66 16.75 0.83
CA SER A 173 -17.60 15.58 -0.06
C SER A 173 -17.17 14.30 0.65
N LEU A 174 -16.71 14.39 1.92
CA LEU A 174 -16.34 13.24 2.75
C LEU A 174 -17.59 12.50 3.20
N THR A 175 -18.12 11.70 2.28
CA THR A 175 -19.33 10.90 2.45
C THR A 175 -19.00 9.44 2.18
N THR A 176 -19.69 8.54 2.87
CA THR A 176 -19.53 7.10 2.71
C THR A 176 -20.81 6.36 3.08
N ILE A 177 -20.80 5.04 2.94
CA ILE A 177 -21.81 4.17 3.51
C ILE A 177 -21.23 3.56 4.78
N SER A 178 -21.89 3.78 5.91
CA SER A 178 -21.56 3.14 7.18
C SER A 178 -22.47 1.94 7.40
N PHE A 179 -21.89 0.81 7.80
CA PHE A 179 -22.59 -0.43 8.09
C PHE A 179 -22.87 -0.55 9.58
N GLY A 180 -24.11 -0.89 9.94
CA GLY A 180 -24.56 -1.03 11.31
C GLY A 180 -25.08 -2.44 11.60
N GLY A 181 -25.09 -2.79 12.90
CA GLY A 181 -25.63 -4.06 13.39
C GLY A 181 -24.89 -5.27 12.83
N PHE A 182 -23.85 -5.74 13.52
CA PHE A 182 -23.06 -6.87 13.08
C PHE A 182 -23.43 -8.18 13.80
N THR A 183 -23.25 -9.31 13.12
CA THR A 183 -23.39 -10.63 13.75
C THR A 183 -22.21 -11.54 13.37
N PRO A 184 -21.39 -11.95 14.36
CA PRO A 184 -21.42 -11.50 15.76
C PRO A 184 -21.06 -9.99 15.89
N SER A 185 -21.44 -9.37 17.00
CA SER A 185 -21.11 -7.95 17.24
C SER A 185 -19.67 -7.74 17.70
N THR A 186 -19.02 -8.77 18.22
CA THR A 186 -17.63 -8.78 18.72
C THR A 186 -16.99 -10.14 18.46
N ASN A 187 -15.72 -10.32 18.84
CA ASN A 187 -14.97 -11.56 18.71
C ASN A 187 -14.80 -12.04 17.27
N TRP A 188 -14.60 -11.08 16.36
CA TRP A 188 -14.44 -11.34 14.94
C TRP A 188 -13.21 -12.17 14.60
N GLN A 189 -12.20 -12.18 15.48
CA GLN A 189 -11.00 -13.00 15.35
C GLN A 189 -11.29 -14.51 15.40
N SER A 190 -12.46 -14.92 15.94
CA SER A 190 -12.85 -16.31 16.13
C SER A 190 -13.91 -16.81 15.13
N VAL A 191 -14.26 -16.01 14.12
CA VAL A 191 -15.28 -16.35 13.12
C VAL A 191 -14.79 -16.11 11.70
N PHE A 192 -15.30 -16.91 10.76
CA PHE A 192 -14.92 -16.83 9.35
C PHE A 192 -15.75 -15.82 8.54
N ALA A 193 -16.98 -15.52 8.97
CA ALA A 193 -17.90 -14.64 8.29
C ALA A 193 -18.59 -13.69 9.27
N ILE A 194 -18.74 -12.44 8.86
CA ILE A 194 -19.40 -11.39 9.66
C ILE A 194 -20.56 -10.87 8.83
N LEU A 195 -21.78 -10.90 9.38
CA LEU A 195 -22.96 -10.36 8.72
C LEU A 195 -23.15 -8.89 9.12
N ALA A 196 -23.03 -7.97 8.17
CA ALA A 196 -23.47 -6.58 8.31
C ALA A 196 -24.96 -6.49 7.95
N ARG A 197 -25.80 -6.05 8.89
CA ARG A 197 -27.27 -6.14 8.75
C ARG A 197 -27.91 -4.89 8.17
N THR A 198 -27.41 -3.72 8.54
CA THR A 198 -27.94 -2.43 8.09
C THR A 198 -26.83 -1.58 7.49
N SER A 199 -27.21 -0.61 6.66
CA SER A 199 -26.29 0.36 6.09
C SER A 199 -26.99 1.70 5.96
N THR A 200 -26.28 2.79 6.25
CA THR A 200 -26.77 4.16 6.14
C THR A 200 -25.70 5.05 5.52
N ALA A 201 -26.12 6.14 4.87
CA ALA A 201 -25.17 7.18 4.47
C ALA A 201 -24.53 7.80 5.72
N ALA A 202 -23.23 8.04 5.67
CA ALA A 202 -22.46 8.72 6.70
C ALA A 202 -21.67 9.87 6.07
N THR A 203 -21.41 10.91 6.86
CA THR A 203 -20.66 12.09 6.43
C THR A 203 -19.74 12.48 7.57
N TYR A 204 -18.51 12.89 7.23
CA TYR A 204 -17.55 13.36 8.21
C TYR A 204 -18.11 14.62 8.89
N ASP A 205 -18.20 14.60 10.22
CA ASP A 205 -18.77 15.70 10.98
C ASP A 205 -17.69 16.45 11.77
N PRO A 206 -17.18 17.57 11.25
CA PRO A 206 -16.12 18.32 11.94
C PRO A 206 -16.60 18.96 13.26
N THR A 207 -17.92 19.04 13.50
CA THR A 207 -18.46 19.57 14.76
C THR A 207 -18.39 18.56 15.90
N THR A 208 -18.19 17.27 15.58
CA THR A 208 -18.06 16.20 16.59
C THR A 208 -16.63 15.73 16.77
N VAL A 209 -15.81 15.72 15.72
CA VAL A 209 -14.43 15.16 15.76
C VAL A 209 -13.34 16.16 15.34
N GLY A 210 -13.70 17.43 15.10
CA GLY A 210 -12.78 18.47 14.65
C GLY A 210 -12.49 18.41 13.15
N ALA A 211 -11.64 19.32 12.64
CA ALA A 211 -11.19 19.29 11.26
C ALA A 211 -10.47 17.96 10.92
N PRO A 212 -10.65 17.41 9.70
CA PRO A 212 -9.90 16.24 9.26
C PRO A 212 -8.43 16.62 9.06
N ILE A 213 -7.53 15.70 9.40
CA ILE A 213 -6.10 15.81 9.11
C ILE A 213 -5.73 14.63 8.22
N GLN A 214 -5.13 14.93 7.08
CA GLN A 214 -4.47 13.97 6.20
C GLN A 214 -3.05 14.46 5.99
N VAL A 215 -2.08 13.58 6.19
CA VAL A 215 -0.66 13.87 5.94
C VAL A 215 -0.02 12.63 5.32
N PRO A 216 0.93 12.77 4.38
CA PRO A 216 1.70 11.61 3.94
C PRO A 216 2.45 11.05 5.16
N ALA A 217 2.66 9.74 5.19
CA ALA A 217 3.41 9.06 6.25
C ALA A 217 4.63 8.35 5.68
N LEU A 218 4.46 7.76 4.49
CA LEU A 218 5.49 7.02 3.77
C LEU A 218 5.42 7.35 2.28
N GLU A 219 6.58 7.31 1.64
CA GLU A 219 6.76 7.38 0.19
C GLU A 219 6.82 5.94 -0.33
N VAL A 220 5.93 5.59 -1.26
CA VAL A 220 5.67 4.18 -1.57
C VAL A 220 5.77 3.86 -3.06
N PRO A 221 6.63 2.91 -3.46
CA PRO A 221 6.61 2.37 -4.82
C PRO A 221 5.58 1.23 -4.93
N VAL A 222 4.81 1.24 -6.04
CA VAL A 222 3.94 0.12 -6.42
C VAL A 222 4.64 -0.72 -7.48
N ALA A 223 5.15 -1.87 -7.06
CA ALA A 223 5.82 -2.83 -7.91
C ALA A 223 4.84 -3.51 -8.87
N ILE A 224 5.25 -3.66 -10.13
CA ILE A 224 4.58 -4.56 -11.08
C ILE A 224 5.09 -5.97 -10.84
N ALA A 225 4.27 -6.78 -10.18
CA ALA A 225 4.62 -8.16 -9.85
C ALA A 225 4.33 -9.07 -11.04
N VAL A 226 5.23 -10.02 -11.32
CA VAL A 226 5.08 -10.92 -12.47
C VAL A 226 5.57 -12.32 -12.14
N ASN A 227 4.81 -13.31 -12.60
CA ASN A 227 5.20 -14.71 -12.52
C ASN A 227 5.89 -15.17 -13.81
N THR A 228 7.22 -15.17 -13.76
CA THR A 228 8.11 -15.58 -14.85
C THR A 228 8.54 -17.04 -14.78
N SER A 229 7.81 -17.88 -14.05
CA SER A 229 8.08 -19.34 -14.03
C SER A 229 7.71 -19.98 -15.37
N ASN A 230 8.46 -21.01 -15.77
CA ASN A 230 8.11 -21.76 -16.98
C ASN A 230 6.80 -22.55 -16.76
N PRO A 231 5.80 -22.41 -17.63
CA PRO A 231 4.55 -23.14 -17.52
C PRO A 231 4.73 -24.65 -17.72
N VAL A 232 3.80 -25.42 -17.14
CA VAL A 232 3.80 -26.89 -17.21
C VAL A 232 3.57 -27.46 -18.62
N ASN A 233 3.09 -26.63 -19.55
CA ASN A 233 2.72 -27.01 -20.92
C ASN A 233 3.90 -26.98 -21.91
N GLY A 234 5.14 -26.76 -21.44
CA GLY A 234 6.34 -26.76 -22.26
C GLY A 234 6.67 -25.46 -22.98
N VAL A 235 5.84 -24.41 -22.85
CA VAL A 235 6.23 -23.04 -23.23
C VAL A 235 7.37 -22.58 -22.32
N THR A 236 8.35 -21.86 -22.89
CA THR A 236 9.51 -21.36 -22.14
C THR A 236 9.53 -19.83 -22.16
N TRP A 237 9.75 -19.21 -21.01
CA TRP A 237 10.05 -17.79 -20.92
C TRP A 237 11.42 -17.50 -21.53
N THR A 238 11.48 -16.49 -22.39
CA THR A 238 12.71 -16.01 -23.01
C THR A 238 12.94 -14.57 -22.57
N ILE A 239 13.44 -14.38 -21.35
CA ILE A 239 13.59 -13.04 -20.76
C ILE A 239 15.04 -12.58 -20.91
N GLN A 240 15.31 -11.75 -21.92
CA GLN A 240 16.63 -11.13 -22.11
C GLN A 240 16.81 -9.89 -21.23
N SER A 241 15.69 -9.23 -20.90
CA SER A 241 15.70 -8.02 -20.08
C SER A 241 15.86 -8.26 -18.57
N ALA A 242 15.95 -9.52 -18.10
CA ALA A 242 16.08 -9.82 -16.68
C ALA A 242 17.38 -9.24 -16.11
N LEU A 243 17.35 -8.75 -14.88
CA LEU A 243 18.56 -8.33 -14.20
C LEU A 243 19.24 -9.51 -13.49
N SER A 244 20.55 -9.43 -13.28
CA SER A 244 21.30 -10.44 -12.52
C SER A 244 21.81 -9.85 -11.20
N PRO A 245 21.45 -10.44 -10.03
CA PRO A 245 20.50 -11.54 -9.85
C PRO A 245 19.04 -11.10 -10.09
N ASN A 246 18.19 -12.00 -10.58
CA ASN A 246 16.79 -11.69 -10.92
C ASN A 246 15.87 -11.58 -9.69
N THR A 247 16.37 -11.95 -8.51
CA THR A 247 15.68 -11.83 -7.22
C THR A 247 15.80 -10.45 -6.57
N GLN A 248 16.57 -9.54 -7.17
CA GLN A 248 16.60 -8.15 -6.72
C GLN A 248 15.32 -7.40 -7.13
N ALA A 249 15.08 -6.24 -6.53
CA ALA A 249 13.90 -5.44 -6.81
C ALA A 249 13.88 -5.09 -8.31
N GLY A 250 12.74 -5.31 -8.97
CA GLY A 250 12.60 -5.06 -10.41
C GLY A 250 13.40 -6.01 -11.31
N GLY A 251 13.96 -7.10 -10.76
CA GLY A 251 14.88 -7.98 -11.47
C GLY A 251 14.23 -8.99 -12.42
N ALA A 252 12.90 -9.16 -12.37
CA ALA A 252 12.20 -10.21 -13.11
C ALA A 252 12.24 -9.98 -14.63
N ILE A 253 11.76 -8.80 -15.04
CA ILE A 253 11.67 -8.30 -16.42
C ILE A 253 11.77 -6.78 -16.38
N GLN A 254 11.98 -6.16 -17.54
CA GLN A 254 11.89 -4.70 -17.67
C GLN A 254 10.75 -4.36 -18.64
N LEU A 255 9.92 -3.38 -18.27
CA LEU A 255 8.77 -2.94 -19.05
C LEU A 255 8.79 -1.43 -19.32
N SER A 256 8.52 -1.04 -20.56
CA SER A 256 8.29 0.37 -20.90
C SER A 256 6.90 0.83 -20.47
N THR A 257 6.69 2.15 -20.45
CA THR A 257 5.34 2.72 -20.27
C THR A 257 4.39 2.21 -21.36
N ALA A 258 4.86 2.05 -22.61
CA ALA A 258 4.06 1.55 -23.71
C ALA A 258 3.56 0.11 -23.47
N GLN A 259 4.43 -0.79 -23.00
CA GLN A 259 4.06 -2.16 -22.69
C GLN A 259 3.05 -2.23 -21.52
N LEU A 260 3.25 -1.43 -20.47
CA LEU A 260 2.27 -1.36 -19.37
C LEU A 260 0.90 -0.87 -19.87
N CYS A 261 0.86 0.19 -20.68
CA CYS A 261 -0.39 0.68 -21.26
C CYS A 261 -1.04 -0.37 -22.17
N ALA A 262 -0.25 -1.14 -22.92
CA ALA A 262 -0.77 -2.21 -23.77
C ALA A 262 -1.38 -3.37 -22.97
N ILE A 263 -0.72 -3.79 -21.88
CA ILE A 263 -1.21 -4.82 -20.95
C ILE A 263 -2.50 -4.35 -20.27
N PHE A 264 -2.47 -3.21 -19.59
CA PHE A 264 -3.60 -2.71 -18.80
C PHE A 264 -4.76 -2.13 -19.63
N SER A 265 -4.62 -2.05 -20.95
CA SER A 265 -5.73 -1.76 -21.88
C SER A 265 -6.28 -3.02 -22.57
N ALA A 266 -5.75 -4.21 -22.26
CA ALA A 266 -5.98 -5.44 -23.00
C ALA A 266 -5.70 -5.29 -24.51
N THR A 267 -4.73 -4.45 -24.89
CA THR A 267 -4.27 -4.35 -26.30
C THR A 267 -3.33 -5.49 -26.63
N VAL A 268 -2.56 -5.93 -25.64
CA VAL A 268 -1.78 -7.16 -25.71
C VAL A 268 -2.22 -8.05 -24.56
N THR A 269 -2.57 -9.29 -24.89
CA THR A 269 -3.10 -10.28 -23.94
C THR A 269 -2.29 -11.57 -23.91
N ASP A 270 -1.15 -11.63 -24.60
CA ASP A 270 -0.28 -12.80 -24.66
C ASP A 270 1.20 -12.39 -24.65
N TRP A 271 2.00 -13.07 -23.85
CA TRP A 271 3.44 -12.80 -23.72
C TRP A 271 4.24 -13.22 -24.97
N ALA A 272 3.68 -14.06 -25.83
CA ALA A 272 4.29 -14.43 -27.11
C ALA A 272 3.87 -13.55 -28.29
N ASP A 273 3.14 -12.44 -28.03
CA ASP A 273 2.72 -11.53 -29.10
C ASP A 273 3.93 -10.90 -29.80
N SER A 274 4.03 -11.17 -31.10
CA SER A 274 5.04 -10.64 -32.01
C SER A 274 4.47 -9.79 -33.14
N ALA A 275 3.14 -9.64 -33.21
CA ALA A 275 2.46 -8.97 -34.31
C ALA A 275 1.92 -7.59 -33.91
N THR A 276 1.49 -7.41 -32.66
CA THR A 276 0.84 -6.18 -32.21
C THR A 276 1.86 -5.05 -32.09
N LEU A 277 1.58 -3.95 -32.79
CA LEU A 277 2.29 -2.69 -32.64
C LEU A 277 1.65 -1.85 -31.54
N ILE A 278 2.46 -1.35 -30.62
CA ILE A 278 2.06 -0.51 -29.50
C ILE A 278 2.68 0.88 -29.64
N PRO A 279 1.96 1.94 -29.26
CA PRO A 279 2.47 3.29 -29.40
C PRO A 279 3.41 3.67 -28.25
N TYR A 280 4.50 4.35 -28.59
CA TYR A 280 5.40 4.98 -27.62
C TYR A 280 5.76 6.40 -28.08
N LEU A 281 6.44 7.17 -27.23
CA LEU A 281 6.93 8.50 -27.56
C LEU A 281 8.46 8.50 -27.62
N ASP A 282 9.02 9.05 -28.69
CA ASP A 282 10.46 9.30 -28.74
C ASP A 282 10.86 10.48 -27.81
N LYS A 283 12.16 10.80 -27.74
CA LYS A 283 12.71 11.89 -26.91
C LYS A 283 12.17 13.28 -27.26
N THR A 284 11.63 13.44 -28.47
CA THR A 284 11.02 14.70 -28.94
C THR A 284 9.51 14.74 -28.72
N GLY A 285 8.93 13.67 -28.18
CA GLY A 285 7.49 13.59 -27.95
C GLY A 285 6.68 13.21 -29.19
N THR A 286 7.35 12.76 -30.25
CA THR A 286 6.66 12.27 -31.45
C THR A 286 6.22 10.83 -31.21
N GLN A 287 4.96 10.52 -31.58
CA GLN A 287 4.44 9.16 -31.51
C GLN A 287 5.17 8.27 -32.53
N GLN A 288 5.64 7.13 -32.02
CA GLN A 288 6.25 6.05 -32.80
C GLN A 288 5.53 4.74 -32.47
N LEU A 289 5.76 3.70 -33.28
CA LEU A 289 5.24 2.35 -33.05
C LEU A 289 6.39 1.39 -32.83
N GLN A 290 6.20 0.44 -31.92
CA GLN A 290 7.12 -0.67 -31.66
C GLN A 290 6.35 -1.97 -31.48
N HIS A 291 7.00 -3.12 -31.67
CA HIS A 291 6.42 -4.40 -31.28
C HIS A 291 6.37 -4.51 -29.75
N PHE A 292 5.41 -5.29 -29.24
CA PHE A 292 5.30 -5.52 -27.80
C PHE A 292 6.59 -6.07 -27.17
N TYR A 293 7.38 -6.86 -27.91
CA TYR A 293 8.57 -7.51 -27.38
C TYR A 293 9.86 -6.69 -27.52
N ASP A 294 9.83 -5.49 -28.12
CA ASP A 294 11.05 -4.73 -28.45
C ASP A 294 11.89 -4.35 -27.22
N ASP A 295 11.25 -4.20 -26.06
CA ASP A 295 11.94 -3.90 -24.79
C ASP A 295 12.55 -5.15 -24.11
N ASN A 296 12.28 -6.35 -24.63
CA ASN A 296 12.87 -7.58 -24.11
C ASN A 296 14.25 -7.83 -24.75
N THR A 297 15.20 -6.99 -24.36
CA THR A 297 16.61 -7.03 -24.78
C THR A 297 17.52 -6.79 -23.57
N ASP A 298 18.78 -7.21 -23.66
CA ASP A 298 19.84 -6.86 -22.70
C ASP A 298 20.65 -5.60 -23.13
N GLY A 299 20.20 -4.91 -24.19
CA GLY A 299 20.88 -3.75 -24.78
C GLY A 299 21.93 -4.10 -25.82
N THR A 300 22.17 -5.39 -26.09
CA THR A 300 23.17 -5.86 -27.06
C THR A 300 22.64 -6.92 -28.03
N VAL A 301 21.55 -7.62 -27.69
CA VAL A 301 20.87 -8.59 -28.58
C VAL A 301 19.59 -8.04 -29.24
N THR A 302 19.29 -8.58 -30.42
CA THR A 302 17.99 -8.44 -31.09
C THR A 302 16.85 -8.80 -30.14
N ALA A 303 15.83 -7.94 -30.06
CA ALA A 303 14.66 -8.17 -29.22
C ALA A 303 13.98 -9.52 -29.55
N THR A 304 13.38 -10.15 -28.54
CA THR A 304 12.69 -11.44 -28.67
C THR A 304 11.38 -11.44 -27.91
N ALA A 305 10.38 -12.18 -28.40
CA ALA A 305 9.14 -12.44 -27.66
C ALA A 305 9.44 -12.97 -26.25
N TYR A 306 8.62 -12.57 -25.27
CA TYR A 306 8.81 -12.97 -23.87
C TYR A 306 8.57 -14.46 -23.64
N ALA A 307 7.79 -15.12 -24.50
CA ALA A 307 7.51 -16.55 -24.43
C ALA A 307 7.68 -17.21 -25.81
N SER A 308 8.11 -18.48 -25.81
CA SER A 308 8.35 -19.28 -27.02
C SER A 308 7.07 -19.71 -27.76
N GLY A 309 5.91 -19.49 -27.14
CA GLY A 309 4.59 -19.87 -27.64
C GLY A 309 3.51 -19.28 -26.74
N ARG A 310 2.24 -19.48 -27.11
CA ARG A 310 1.07 -18.88 -26.44
C ARG A 310 1.17 -18.97 -24.92
N LEU A 311 1.27 -17.81 -24.27
CA LEU A 311 1.27 -17.67 -22.82
C LEU A 311 0.39 -16.47 -22.47
N PRO A 312 -0.89 -16.70 -22.11
CA PRO A 312 -1.82 -15.62 -21.80
C PRO A 312 -1.31 -14.71 -20.69
N ILE A 313 -1.48 -13.41 -20.87
CA ILE A 313 -1.32 -12.42 -19.82
C ILE A 313 -2.59 -12.43 -18.99
N LYS A 314 -2.48 -12.77 -17.71
CA LYS A 314 -3.60 -12.68 -16.76
C LYS A 314 -3.30 -11.60 -15.73
N VAL A 315 -4.10 -10.55 -15.72
CA VAL A 315 -3.92 -9.42 -14.81
C VAL A 315 -4.66 -9.71 -13.51
N VAL A 316 -3.91 -9.88 -12.42
CA VAL A 316 -4.45 -9.94 -11.07
C VAL A 316 -4.67 -8.51 -10.57
N PHE A 317 -5.87 -8.23 -10.05
CA PHE A 317 -6.26 -6.89 -9.60
C PHE A 317 -7.03 -6.92 -8.28
N ARG A 318 -7.09 -5.78 -7.61
CA ARG A 318 -7.82 -5.60 -6.36
C ARG A 318 -9.31 -5.34 -6.60
N SER A 319 -10.18 -6.23 -6.13
CA SER A 319 -11.64 -6.03 -6.19
C SER A 319 -12.18 -5.18 -5.04
N ASP A 320 -11.39 -5.00 -3.97
CA ASP A 320 -11.68 -4.06 -2.91
C ASP A 320 -11.19 -2.64 -3.23
N GLU A 321 -11.69 -1.64 -2.50
CA GLU A 321 -11.25 -0.25 -2.65
C GLU A 321 -9.82 -0.09 -2.11
N SER A 322 -8.84 -0.10 -3.02
CA SER A 322 -7.41 -0.18 -2.73
C SER A 322 -6.67 1.10 -3.11
N GLY A 323 -5.82 1.61 -2.24
CA GLY A 323 -4.98 2.78 -2.56
C GLY A 323 -3.84 2.43 -3.51
N THR A 324 -3.35 1.18 -3.49
CA THR A 324 -2.42 0.66 -4.51
C THR A 324 -3.02 0.77 -5.91
N THR A 325 -4.32 0.50 -6.06
CA THR A 325 -5.07 0.73 -7.31
C THR A 325 -5.10 2.20 -7.69
N PHE A 326 -5.31 3.10 -6.73
CA PHE A 326 -5.30 4.53 -6.97
C PHE A 326 -3.94 5.00 -7.52
N ILE A 327 -2.83 4.54 -6.93
CA ILE A 327 -1.48 4.87 -7.38
C ILE A 327 -1.23 4.37 -8.81
N LEU A 328 -1.53 3.09 -9.09
CA LEU A 328 -1.38 2.53 -10.43
C LEU A 328 -2.22 3.30 -11.44
N THR A 329 -3.50 3.51 -11.16
CA THR A 329 -4.41 4.19 -12.10
C THR A 329 -4.07 5.66 -12.27
N ASN A 330 -3.47 6.33 -11.28
CA ASN A 330 -2.91 7.68 -11.44
C ASN A 330 -1.77 7.70 -12.45
N TYR A 331 -0.86 6.71 -12.37
CA TYR A 331 0.21 6.55 -13.35
C TYR A 331 -0.33 6.28 -14.76
N LEU A 332 -1.27 5.33 -14.90
CA LEU A 332 -1.86 4.96 -16.19
C LEU A 332 -2.67 6.11 -16.80
N ALA A 333 -3.52 6.77 -16.01
CA ALA A 333 -4.33 7.92 -16.46
C ALA A 333 -3.47 9.12 -16.88
N THR A 334 -2.30 9.29 -16.25
CA THR A 334 -1.36 10.35 -16.58
C THR A 334 -0.58 10.06 -17.86
N ASN A 335 -0.02 8.85 -18.00
CA ASN A 335 0.96 8.59 -19.05
C ASN A 335 0.38 7.91 -20.30
N CYS A 336 -0.58 6.99 -20.15
CA CYS A 336 -1.08 6.23 -21.31
C CYS A 336 -1.78 7.10 -22.36
N PRO A 337 -2.65 8.07 -22.01
CA PRO A 337 -3.26 8.95 -23.00
C PRO A 337 -2.24 9.75 -23.84
N LEU A 338 -1.06 10.03 -23.29
CA LEU A 338 0.00 10.77 -24.00
C LEU A 338 0.62 9.94 -25.13
N LEU A 339 0.64 8.61 -25.00
CA LEU A 339 1.19 7.73 -26.02
C LEU A 339 0.30 7.63 -27.26
N ASP A 340 -1.00 7.95 -27.13
CA ASP A 340 -2.00 7.83 -28.19
C ASP A 340 -2.72 9.16 -28.48
N PRO A 341 -1.99 10.21 -28.93
CA PRO A 341 -2.57 11.53 -29.16
C PRO A 341 -3.61 11.54 -30.28
N THR A 342 -3.53 10.58 -31.21
CA THR A 342 -4.49 10.42 -32.32
C THR A 342 -5.74 9.64 -31.91
N GLY A 343 -5.72 8.96 -30.77
CA GLY A 343 -6.85 8.18 -30.25
C GLY A 343 -7.08 6.84 -30.97
N THR A 344 -6.08 6.33 -31.70
CA THR A 344 -6.18 5.07 -32.46
C THR A 344 -6.40 3.88 -31.54
N TYR A 345 -5.73 3.87 -30.39
CA TYR A 345 -5.81 2.82 -29.37
C TYR A 345 -6.83 3.14 -28.27
N GLN A 346 -7.51 4.29 -28.38
CA GLN A 346 -8.56 4.76 -27.47
C GLN A 346 -8.06 4.93 -26.02
N TYR A 347 -6.76 5.10 -25.79
CA TYR A 347 -6.16 5.14 -24.45
C TYR A 347 -6.74 6.25 -23.58
N LYS A 348 -7.08 7.40 -24.15
CA LYS A 348 -7.78 8.46 -23.41
C LYS A 348 -9.10 7.97 -22.81
N ARG A 349 -9.94 7.26 -23.58
CA ARG A 349 -11.24 6.77 -23.08
C ARG A 349 -11.06 5.66 -22.05
N ILE A 350 -10.10 4.76 -22.28
CA ILE A 350 -9.81 3.63 -21.38
C ILE A 350 -9.27 4.13 -20.03
N PHE A 351 -8.20 4.94 -20.06
CA PHE A 351 -7.45 5.30 -18.85
C PHE A 351 -7.95 6.56 -18.15
N THR A 352 -8.93 7.27 -18.70
CA THR A 352 -9.59 8.39 -17.99
C THR A 352 -11.10 8.20 -17.80
N GLY A 353 -11.75 7.34 -18.60
CA GLY A 353 -13.20 7.20 -18.66
C GLY A 353 -13.92 8.31 -19.41
N VAL A 354 -13.24 9.40 -19.76
CA VAL A 354 -13.83 10.51 -20.50
C VAL A 354 -14.15 10.07 -21.94
N GLY A 355 -15.38 10.30 -22.39
CA GLY A 355 -15.87 9.89 -23.70
C GLY A 355 -16.33 8.43 -23.77
N VAL A 356 -16.41 7.74 -22.63
CA VAL A 356 -17.01 6.40 -22.54
C VAL A 356 -18.54 6.52 -22.48
N THR A 357 -19.24 5.74 -23.30
CA THR A 357 -20.71 5.67 -23.29
C THR A 357 -21.16 4.58 -22.32
N LYS A 358 -21.90 4.97 -21.27
CA LYS A 358 -22.59 4.05 -20.35
C LYS A 358 -24.10 4.16 -20.58
N GLY A 359 -24.68 3.13 -21.20
CA GLY A 359 -26.07 3.18 -21.65
C GLY A 359 -26.28 4.25 -22.73
N THR A 360 -27.08 5.28 -22.45
CA THR A 360 -27.30 6.43 -23.33
C THR A 360 -26.47 7.67 -22.96
N THR A 361 -25.68 7.61 -21.88
CA THR A 361 -24.94 8.76 -21.37
C THR A 361 -23.47 8.66 -21.73
N VAL A 362 -22.93 9.72 -22.35
CA VAL A 362 -21.48 9.86 -22.57
C VAL A 362 -20.86 10.53 -21.36
N THR A 363 -19.89 9.88 -20.76
CA THR A 363 -19.18 10.39 -19.58
C THR A 363 -18.30 11.56 -19.99
N THR A 364 -18.46 12.71 -19.34
CA THR A 364 -17.66 13.93 -19.58
C THR A 364 -16.62 14.18 -18.47
N THR A 365 -16.73 13.49 -17.35
CA THR A 365 -15.86 13.60 -16.18
C THR A 365 -14.97 12.37 -16.05
N ALA A 366 -13.71 12.56 -15.64
CA ALA A 366 -12.81 11.43 -15.43
C ALA A 366 -13.29 10.56 -14.25
N ASN A 367 -13.14 9.24 -14.37
CA ASN A 367 -13.39 8.27 -13.29
C ASN A 367 -12.12 7.56 -12.82
N LEU A 368 -10.96 7.96 -13.36
CA LEU A 368 -9.62 7.56 -12.94
C LEU A 368 -8.76 8.82 -12.72
N PRO A 369 -7.83 8.83 -11.75
CA PRO A 369 -7.47 7.73 -10.84
C PRO A 369 -8.60 7.32 -9.89
N SER A 370 -8.60 6.05 -9.47
CA SER A 370 -9.61 5.48 -8.58
C SER A 370 -9.03 4.37 -7.71
N ALA A 371 -9.57 4.23 -6.50
CA ALA A 371 -9.28 3.08 -5.65
C ALA A 371 -10.03 1.80 -6.09
N ASP A 372 -11.04 1.93 -6.96
CA ASP A 372 -11.82 0.81 -7.50
C ASP A 372 -11.34 0.48 -8.93
N PHE A 373 -10.61 -0.63 -9.08
CA PHE A 373 -10.04 -1.05 -10.36
C PHE A 373 -11.14 -1.41 -11.37
N SER A 374 -12.35 -1.70 -10.89
CA SER A 374 -13.51 -1.96 -11.75
C SER A 374 -13.82 -0.79 -12.68
N ASN A 375 -13.45 0.45 -12.32
CA ASN A 375 -13.60 1.60 -13.21
C ASN A 375 -12.78 1.44 -14.50
N LEU A 376 -11.54 0.93 -14.41
CA LEU A 376 -10.71 0.68 -15.58
C LEU A 376 -11.29 -0.46 -16.43
N ILE A 377 -11.69 -1.57 -15.80
CA ILE A 377 -12.31 -2.71 -16.49
C ILE A 377 -13.59 -2.27 -17.22
N GLU A 378 -14.43 -1.43 -16.58
CA GLU A 378 -15.63 -0.86 -17.20
C GLU A 378 -15.32 0.03 -18.40
N ASN A 379 -14.27 0.84 -18.32
CA ASN A 379 -13.86 1.69 -19.43
C ASN A 379 -13.37 0.85 -20.60
N ILE A 380 -12.56 -0.19 -20.35
CA ILE A 380 -12.10 -1.15 -21.38
C ILE A 380 -13.30 -1.82 -22.03
N ARG A 381 -14.22 -2.35 -21.22
CA ARG A 381 -15.46 -3.01 -21.69
C ARG A 381 -16.26 -2.11 -22.63
N ALA A 382 -16.43 -0.85 -22.25
CA ALA A 382 -17.22 0.08 -23.03
C ALA A 382 -16.52 0.57 -24.31
N VAL A 383 -15.20 0.40 -24.42
CA VAL A 383 -14.41 0.74 -25.61
C VAL A 383 -14.24 -0.46 -26.54
N LYS A 384 -13.95 -1.64 -25.99
CA LYS A 384 -13.57 -2.85 -26.75
C LYS A 384 -14.68 -3.90 -26.88
N GLY A 385 -15.70 -3.84 -26.03
CA GLY A 385 -16.80 -4.81 -25.99
C GLY A 385 -16.56 -5.94 -24.98
N ASP A 386 -17.52 -6.87 -24.93
CA ASP A 386 -17.58 -7.92 -23.91
C ASP A 386 -16.61 -9.09 -24.15
N THR A 387 -16.10 -9.26 -25.38
CA THR A 387 -15.14 -10.32 -25.73
C THR A 387 -13.75 -10.13 -25.13
N ASP A 388 -13.38 -8.88 -24.81
CA ASP A 388 -12.09 -8.54 -24.17
C ASP A 388 -12.23 -8.37 -22.64
N HIS A 389 -13.41 -8.72 -22.09
CA HIS A 389 -13.83 -8.47 -20.71
C HIS A 389 -13.86 -9.74 -19.85
N ASP A 390 -13.35 -10.90 -20.30
CA ASP A 390 -13.86 -12.17 -19.79
C ASP A 390 -13.79 -12.33 -18.24
N HIS A 391 -15.01 -12.28 -17.68
CA HIS A 391 -15.55 -12.47 -16.33
C HIS A 391 -15.19 -11.52 -15.15
N ARG A 392 -16.19 -10.75 -14.69
CA ARG A 392 -16.31 -10.33 -13.27
C ARG A 392 -16.64 -11.55 -12.43
N ASP A 393 -15.78 -11.91 -11.48
CA ASP A 393 -16.11 -12.88 -10.45
C ASP A 393 -17.06 -12.22 -9.45
N SER A 394 -18.38 -12.39 -9.62
CA SER A 394 -19.38 -11.78 -8.73
C SER A 394 -19.44 -12.45 -7.34
N LEU A 395 -18.66 -13.50 -7.15
CA LEU A 395 -18.42 -14.23 -5.93
C LEU A 395 -16.95 -14.60 -6.01
N ALA A 396 -16.13 -14.36 -5.00
CA ALA A 396 -14.75 -14.87 -4.94
C ALA A 396 -14.76 -16.42 -4.95
N VAL A 397 -15.02 -17.03 -6.11
CA VAL A 397 -15.03 -18.48 -6.28
C VAL A 397 -13.58 -18.86 -6.48
N GLU A 398 -12.97 -19.23 -5.37
CA GLU A 398 -11.59 -19.70 -5.28
C GLU A 398 -11.44 -21.12 -5.81
N ASP A 399 -11.87 -21.32 -7.06
CA ASP A 399 -11.48 -22.47 -7.86
C ASP A 399 -11.57 -22.10 -9.34
N ASP A 400 -10.53 -21.42 -9.83
CA ASP A 400 -10.39 -21.04 -11.24
C ASP A 400 -9.73 -22.17 -12.07
N SER A 401 -9.96 -23.43 -11.69
CA SER A 401 -9.50 -24.59 -12.45
C SER A 401 -10.38 -24.94 -13.66
N ASP A 402 -11.56 -24.30 -13.80
CA ASP A 402 -12.60 -24.68 -14.78
C ASP A 402 -12.97 -23.61 -15.84
N ARG A 403 -12.18 -22.53 -16.04
CA ARG A 403 -12.46 -21.52 -17.10
C ARG A 403 -11.30 -21.37 -18.09
N PRO A 404 -11.52 -21.47 -19.42
CA PRO A 404 -10.44 -21.44 -20.42
C PRO A 404 -9.85 -20.03 -20.73
N ASP A 405 -9.71 -19.23 -19.67
CA ASP A 405 -8.80 -18.08 -19.42
C ASP A 405 -9.43 -16.68 -19.28
N PRO A 406 -9.99 -16.30 -18.09
CA PRO A 406 -10.31 -14.90 -17.80
C PRO A 406 -9.04 -14.05 -17.79
N HIS A 407 -9.04 -12.95 -18.56
CA HIS A 407 -7.90 -12.01 -18.63
C HIS A 407 -7.71 -11.24 -17.31
N TRP A 408 -8.77 -11.09 -16.52
CA TRP A 408 -8.81 -10.33 -15.28
C TRP A 408 -9.11 -11.25 -14.09
N ILE A 409 -8.21 -11.31 -13.12
CA ILE A 409 -8.33 -12.13 -11.92
C ILE A 409 -8.49 -11.22 -10.70
N SER A 410 -9.63 -11.24 -10.03
CA SER A 410 -9.83 -10.45 -8.81
C SER A 410 -9.18 -11.09 -7.59
N ALA A 411 -8.62 -10.25 -6.72
CA ALA A 411 -8.16 -10.59 -5.38
C ALA A 411 -8.63 -9.55 -4.37
N GLU A 412 -8.88 -9.98 -3.13
CA GLU A 412 -9.21 -9.08 -2.02
C GLU A 412 -8.04 -9.00 -1.05
N GLY A 413 -7.38 -7.85 -1.04
CA GLY A 413 -6.18 -7.61 -0.23
C GLY A 413 -4.84 -7.95 -0.90
N SER A 414 -3.77 -7.30 -0.44
CA SER A 414 -2.43 -7.41 -1.04
C SER A 414 -1.84 -8.82 -0.92
N ASN A 415 -2.01 -9.50 0.21
CA ASN A 415 -1.54 -10.88 0.38
C ASN A 415 -2.23 -11.85 -0.60
N HIS A 416 -3.55 -11.71 -0.77
CA HIS A 416 -4.29 -12.54 -1.71
C HIS A 416 -3.90 -12.26 -3.16
N GLU A 417 -3.71 -11.00 -3.52
CA GLU A 417 -3.21 -10.62 -4.85
C GLU A 417 -1.81 -11.21 -5.10
N ALA A 418 -0.90 -11.10 -4.15
CA ALA A 418 0.44 -11.67 -4.24
C ALA A 418 0.43 -13.20 -4.40
N LEU A 419 -0.44 -13.90 -3.66
CA LEU A 419 -0.67 -15.34 -3.83
C LEU A 419 -1.20 -15.64 -5.25
N LYS A 420 -2.14 -14.84 -5.76
CA LYS A 420 -2.73 -15.01 -7.10
C LYS A 420 -1.78 -14.71 -8.25
N VAL A 421 -0.83 -13.78 -8.11
CA VAL A 421 0.31 -13.67 -9.04
C VAL A 421 1.19 -14.91 -8.90
N GLY A 422 1.65 -15.19 -7.68
CA GLY A 422 2.38 -16.39 -7.32
C GLY A 422 3.74 -16.54 -8.02
N THR A 423 4.36 -17.69 -7.81
CA THR A 423 5.65 -18.08 -8.40
C THR A 423 5.60 -19.48 -9.03
N GLU A 424 4.45 -20.14 -8.98
CA GLU A 424 4.26 -21.52 -9.40
C GLU A 424 3.95 -21.61 -10.90
N ALA A 425 4.38 -22.71 -11.54
CA ALA A 425 4.30 -22.92 -12.98
C ALA A 425 2.88 -22.86 -13.57
N PHE A 426 1.85 -23.20 -12.79
CA PHE A 426 0.46 -23.13 -13.27
C PHE A 426 -0.13 -21.71 -13.24
N ARG A 427 0.56 -20.75 -12.60
CA ARG A 427 0.25 -19.32 -12.59
C ARG A 427 1.22 -18.51 -13.48
N ALA A 428 2.02 -19.19 -14.30
CA ALA A 428 2.95 -18.54 -15.23
C ALA A 428 2.20 -17.55 -16.13
N GLY A 429 2.77 -16.37 -16.36
CA GLY A 429 2.14 -15.31 -17.18
C GLY A 429 1.20 -14.38 -16.40
N HIS A 430 0.97 -14.63 -15.11
CA HIS A 430 0.22 -13.71 -14.25
C HIS A 430 1.05 -12.44 -13.97
N ILE A 431 0.36 -11.29 -13.96
CA ILE A 431 0.92 -9.98 -13.65
C ILE A 431 -0.03 -9.21 -12.73
N GLY A 432 0.48 -8.43 -11.77
CA GLY A 432 -0.32 -7.65 -10.84
C GLY A 432 0.41 -6.39 -10.37
N TYR A 433 -0.18 -5.65 -9.44
CA TYR A 433 0.38 -4.41 -8.90
C TYR A 433 0.35 -4.42 -7.38
N LEU A 434 1.51 -4.58 -6.78
CA LEU A 434 1.66 -4.77 -5.34
C LEU A 434 2.48 -3.64 -4.74
N SER A 435 2.30 -3.39 -3.45
CA SER A 435 3.33 -2.70 -2.69
C SER A 435 4.64 -3.48 -2.74
N ALA A 436 5.77 -2.79 -2.74
CA ALA A 436 7.07 -3.45 -2.82
C ALA A 436 7.32 -4.45 -1.68
N ASP A 437 6.74 -4.23 -0.50
CA ASP A 437 6.82 -5.12 0.67
C ASP A 437 6.14 -6.48 0.48
N PHE A 438 5.34 -6.70 -0.58
CA PHE A 438 4.79 -8.02 -0.94
C PHE A 438 5.54 -8.68 -2.11
N THR A 439 6.67 -8.10 -2.53
CA THR A 439 7.49 -8.63 -3.64
C THR A 439 8.93 -8.87 -3.19
N GLN A 440 9.63 -9.73 -3.91
CA GLN A 440 11.06 -9.89 -3.68
C GLN A 440 11.83 -8.63 -4.05
N PRO A 441 12.89 -8.28 -3.30
CA PRO A 441 13.47 -9.03 -2.18
C PRO A 441 12.91 -8.64 -0.80
N TYR A 442 11.96 -7.72 -0.72
CA TYR A 442 11.46 -7.18 0.56
C TYR A 442 10.56 -8.15 1.32
N ALA A 443 9.88 -9.05 0.61
CA ALA A 443 9.27 -10.25 1.16
C ALA A 443 9.88 -11.52 0.57
N THR A 444 10.00 -12.55 1.41
CA THR A 444 10.32 -13.92 0.97
C THR A 444 9.07 -14.79 0.86
N THR A 445 8.03 -14.47 1.62
CA THR A 445 6.80 -15.25 1.74
C THR A 445 5.64 -14.30 1.91
N VAL A 446 4.53 -14.62 1.27
CA VAL A 446 3.24 -13.96 1.48
C VAL A 446 2.25 -14.99 2.01
N SER A 447 1.35 -14.57 2.89
CA SER A 447 0.34 -15.47 3.43
C SER A 447 -0.96 -14.75 3.74
N GLU A 448 -2.04 -15.48 3.56
CA GLU A 448 -3.39 -14.98 3.76
C GLU A 448 -4.28 -16.08 4.33
N GLU A 449 -5.28 -15.69 5.11
CA GLU A 449 -6.35 -16.60 5.42
C GLU A 449 -7.50 -16.49 4.41
N ILE A 450 -7.82 -17.65 3.87
CA ILE A 450 -8.81 -17.85 2.84
C ILE A 450 -9.74 -18.97 3.32
N LEU A 451 -11.03 -18.65 3.49
CA LEU A 451 -12.07 -19.59 3.97
C LEU A 451 -11.68 -20.36 5.25
N GLY A 452 -10.93 -19.72 6.14
CA GLY A 452 -10.48 -20.31 7.39
C GLY A 452 -9.24 -21.19 7.32
N GLN A 453 -8.60 -21.25 6.16
CA GLN A 453 -7.30 -21.88 5.99
C GLN A 453 -6.24 -20.83 5.67
N THR A 454 -5.08 -20.95 6.29
CA THR A 454 -3.93 -20.09 5.98
C THR A 454 -3.15 -20.69 4.82
N TYR A 455 -3.01 -19.91 3.74
CA TYR A 455 -2.16 -20.24 2.60
C TYR A 455 -0.89 -19.40 2.68
N ALA A 456 0.25 -20.00 2.35
CA ALA A 456 1.54 -19.31 2.29
C ALA A 456 2.31 -19.76 1.06
N ALA A 457 2.93 -18.81 0.35
CA ALA A 457 3.76 -19.09 -0.82
C ALA A 457 4.92 -18.10 -0.92
N PRO A 458 5.97 -18.39 -1.72
CA PRO A 458 7.02 -17.43 -1.98
C PRO A 458 6.46 -16.13 -2.59
N ALA A 459 6.98 -14.99 -2.15
CA ALA A 459 6.60 -13.70 -2.70
C ALA A 459 6.94 -13.62 -4.21
N PRO A 460 6.10 -12.99 -5.05
CA PRO A 460 6.38 -12.84 -6.47
C PRO A 460 7.58 -11.91 -6.73
N LEU A 461 8.17 -12.04 -7.91
CA LEU A 461 9.19 -11.12 -8.40
C LEU A 461 8.55 -9.85 -8.97
N SER A 462 9.33 -8.77 -9.09
CA SER A 462 8.86 -7.49 -9.64
C SER A 462 9.62 -7.06 -10.89
N ALA A 463 8.98 -6.24 -11.72
CA ALA A 463 9.55 -5.65 -12.93
C ALA A 463 10.13 -4.24 -12.69
N SER A 464 11.16 -3.88 -13.45
CA SER A 464 11.63 -2.49 -13.53
C SER A 464 10.90 -1.73 -14.64
N ILE A 465 10.61 -0.45 -14.42
CA ILE A 465 9.75 0.35 -15.31
C ILE A 465 10.51 1.56 -15.85
N GLN A 466 10.37 1.81 -17.15
CA GLN A 466 10.93 3.00 -17.80
C GLN A 466 10.34 4.27 -17.20
N ASN A 467 11.17 5.24 -16.84
CA ASN A 467 10.70 6.54 -16.36
C ASN A 467 10.78 7.65 -17.43
N LEU A 468 10.18 8.81 -17.15
CA LEU A 468 10.18 9.95 -18.07
C LEU A 468 11.61 10.41 -18.42
N ASN A 469 12.50 10.48 -17.41
CA ASN A 469 13.87 10.94 -17.63
C ASN A 469 14.60 10.06 -18.66
N GLN A 470 14.43 8.74 -18.58
CA GLN A 470 14.97 7.78 -19.54
C GLN A 470 14.45 8.02 -20.96
N ARG A 471 13.14 8.25 -21.13
CA ARG A 471 12.59 8.62 -22.44
C ARG A 471 13.26 9.88 -23.00
N ILE A 472 13.36 10.94 -22.19
CA ILE A 472 13.90 12.25 -22.61
C ILE A 472 15.38 12.15 -22.98
N THR A 473 16.15 11.28 -22.31
CA THR A 473 17.55 11.03 -22.62
C THR A 473 17.75 10.03 -23.77
N GLY A 474 16.66 9.46 -24.32
CA GLY A 474 16.70 8.55 -25.46
C GLY A 474 16.95 7.08 -25.10
N VAL A 475 16.66 6.67 -23.86
CA VAL A 475 16.67 5.29 -23.39
C VAL A 475 15.25 4.72 -23.52
N TYR A 476 15.02 3.99 -24.60
CA TYR A 476 13.74 3.34 -24.94
C TYR A 476 13.72 1.85 -24.64
N HIS A 477 14.88 1.21 -24.64
CA HIS A 477 15.03 -0.21 -24.34
C HIS A 477 16.08 -0.42 -23.24
N PRO A 478 15.94 -1.48 -22.43
CA PRO A 478 16.96 -1.86 -21.46
C PRO A 478 18.35 -2.00 -22.05
N GLY A 479 19.37 -1.64 -21.27
CA GLY A 479 20.78 -1.74 -21.64
C GLY A 479 21.26 -0.74 -22.70
N GLN A 480 20.38 0.12 -23.24
CA GLN A 480 20.80 1.17 -24.17
C GLN A 480 21.79 2.15 -23.53
N VAL A 481 22.79 2.56 -24.31
CA VAL A 481 23.86 3.45 -23.83
C VAL A 481 23.43 4.90 -23.91
N ALA A 482 23.34 5.56 -22.75
CA ALA A 482 23.11 6.99 -22.64
C ALA A 482 24.08 7.59 -21.62
N GLY A 483 24.76 8.69 -21.99
CA GLY A 483 25.78 9.30 -21.14
C GLY A 483 27.05 8.45 -20.94
N GLY A 484 27.35 7.54 -21.87
CA GLY A 484 28.54 6.69 -21.85
C GLY A 484 28.39 5.37 -21.08
N HIS A 485 27.22 5.08 -20.52
CA HIS A 485 26.93 3.85 -19.79
C HIS A 485 25.58 3.25 -20.21
N ALA A 486 25.48 1.91 -20.18
CA ALA A 486 24.23 1.19 -20.40
C ALA A 486 23.23 1.48 -19.27
N GLN A 487 21.97 1.76 -19.62
CA GLN A 487 20.93 2.08 -18.65
C GLN A 487 19.81 1.03 -18.69
N ASN A 488 19.53 0.44 -17.53
CA ASN A 488 18.34 -0.38 -17.29
C ASN A 488 17.20 0.49 -16.75
N PHE A 489 15.97 0.02 -16.91
CA PHE A 489 14.79 0.65 -16.33
C PHE A 489 14.83 0.66 -14.81
N ILE A 490 13.98 1.49 -14.21
CA ILE A 490 14.09 1.81 -12.79
C ILE A 490 13.36 0.75 -11.96
N PRO A 491 13.99 0.15 -10.93
CA PRO A 491 13.34 -0.81 -10.05
C PRO A 491 12.50 -0.14 -8.96
N PRO A 492 11.45 -0.82 -8.43
CA PRO A 492 10.60 -0.33 -7.34
C PRO A 492 11.34 -0.39 -6.00
N THR A 493 12.18 0.61 -5.73
CA THR A 493 13.02 0.68 -4.53
C THR A 493 12.68 1.91 -3.68
N PRO A 494 13.03 1.91 -2.37
CA PRO A 494 12.93 3.10 -1.52
C PRO A 494 13.55 4.34 -2.14
N ALA A 495 14.77 4.23 -2.66
CA ALA A 495 15.47 5.35 -3.32
C ALA A 495 14.76 5.81 -4.61
N GLY A 496 14.12 4.87 -5.33
CA GLY A 496 13.29 5.19 -6.49
C GLY A 496 12.07 6.03 -6.11
N ALA A 497 11.42 5.70 -5.00
CA ALA A 497 10.29 6.46 -4.47
C ALA A 497 10.72 7.84 -3.94
N GLU A 498 11.83 7.92 -3.20
CA GLU A 498 12.43 9.19 -2.73
C GLU A 498 12.71 10.14 -3.88
N ASN A 499 13.34 9.64 -4.95
CA ASN A 499 13.63 10.43 -6.13
C ASN A 499 12.37 10.93 -6.84
N ALA A 500 11.26 10.19 -6.79
CA ALA A 500 9.97 10.67 -7.29
C ALA A 500 9.41 11.80 -6.40
N PHE A 501 9.40 11.60 -5.08
CA PHE A 501 8.88 12.56 -4.09
C PHE A 501 9.62 13.90 -4.08
N ARG A 502 10.93 13.89 -4.32
CA ARG A 502 11.75 15.11 -4.46
C ARG A 502 11.35 16.02 -5.64
N SER A 503 10.37 15.63 -6.44
CA SER A 503 9.76 16.46 -7.48
C SER A 503 8.57 17.28 -6.95
N LEU A 504 8.08 16.98 -5.75
CA LEU A 504 6.94 17.62 -5.11
C LEU A 504 7.35 18.76 -4.17
N ASN A 505 6.39 19.64 -3.87
CA ASN A 505 6.53 20.67 -2.85
C ASN A 505 5.75 20.28 -1.60
N PHE A 506 6.32 20.49 -0.41
CA PHE A 506 5.57 20.33 0.84
C PHE A 506 4.67 21.57 1.09
N PRO A 507 3.48 21.38 1.67
CA PRO A 507 2.61 22.48 2.07
C PRO A 507 3.24 23.41 3.11
N ARG A 508 2.95 24.71 3.01
CA ARG A 508 3.30 25.70 4.05
C ARG A 508 2.11 25.94 4.97
N PRO A 509 2.29 25.96 6.30
CA PRO A 509 1.21 26.28 7.23
C PRO A 509 0.66 27.72 7.02
N PRO A 510 -0.66 27.94 7.27
CA PRO A 510 -1.66 26.94 7.65
C PRO A 510 -2.14 26.13 6.43
N ALA A 511 -2.00 24.80 6.49
CA ALA A 511 -2.41 23.89 5.43
C ALA A 511 -3.67 23.11 5.81
N THR A 512 -4.66 23.05 4.92
CA THR A 512 -5.80 22.12 5.09
C THR A 512 -5.36 20.69 4.76
N TYR A 513 -6.17 19.68 5.11
CA TYR A 513 -5.87 18.29 4.76
C TYR A 513 -5.67 18.09 3.24
N ASP A 514 -6.41 18.82 2.41
CA ASP A 514 -6.33 18.73 0.94
C ASP A 514 -5.01 19.30 0.40
N ALA A 515 -4.39 20.25 1.10
CA ALA A 515 -3.07 20.76 0.69
C ALA A 515 -2.00 19.67 0.71
N TRP A 516 -2.15 18.64 1.55
CA TRP A 516 -1.25 17.49 1.63
C TRP A 516 -1.52 16.42 0.57
N ASN A 517 -2.53 16.59 -0.27
CA ASN A 517 -2.81 15.68 -1.38
C ASN A 517 -1.71 15.77 -2.44
N VAL A 518 -0.74 14.85 -2.38
CA VAL A 518 0.39 14.81 -3.33
C VAL A 518 -0.05 14.63 -4.78
N TYR A 519 -1.21 14.03 -5.02
CA TYR A 519 -1.74 13.79 -6.36
C TYR A 519 -2.39 15.03 -6.98
N ALA A 520 -2.77 16.02 -6.15
CA ALA A 520 -3.27 17.31 -6.62
C ALA A 520 -2.14 18.25 -7.09
N GLN A 521 -0.88 17.90 -6.84
CA GLN A 521 0.26 18.63 -7.38
C GLN A 521 0.46 18.25 -8.85
N VAL A 522 0.01 19.15 -9.72
CA VAL A 522 0.02 18.98 -11.17
C VAL A 522 0.95 19.99 -11.84
N PHE A 523 1.41 19.67 -13.05
CA PHE A 523 2.15 20.65 -13.84
C PHE A 523 1.25 21.83 -14.21
N GLY A 524 1.82 23.04 -14.10
CA GLY A 524 1.14 24.27 -14.46
C GLY A 524 0.92 24.41 -15.98
N PRO A 525 0.16 25.43 -16.41
CA PRO A 525 -0.11 25.65 -17.84
C PRO A 525 1.14 25.88 -18.69
N ASN A 526 1.13 25.36 -19.91
CA ASN A 526 2.21 25.27 -20.89
C ASN A 526 3.44 24.44 -20.45
N ALA A 527 3.29 23.49 -19.54
CA ALA A 527 4.39 22.62 -19.14
C ALA A 527 4.73 21.60 -20.25
N ILE A 528 5.91 21.72 -20.84
CA ILE A 528 6.39 20.85 -21.92
C ILE A 528 7.65 20.11 -21.48
N LEU A 529 7.63 18.78 -21.53
CA LEU A 529 8.75 17.91 -21.14
C LEU A 529 9.06 16.93 -22.27
N GLY A 530 10.29 16.99 -22.81
CA GLY A 530 10.68 16.18 -23.97
C GLY A 530 9.67 16.27 -25.11
N GLY A 531 9.22 17.49 -25.42
CA GLY A 531 8.28 17.83 -26.49
C GLY A 531 6.81 17.42 -26.28
N VAL A 532 6.42 16.96 -25.09
CA VAL A 532 5.05 16.55 -24.75
C VAL A 532 4.45 17.53 -23.74
N HIS A 533 3.17 17.88 -23.90
CA HIS A 533 2.41 18.71 -22.96
C HIS A 533 1.95 17.88 -21.75
N TYR A 534 2.25 18.38 -20.55
CA TYR A 534 1.87 17.75 -19.27
C TYR A 534 0.89 18.58 -18.44
N ASP A 535 0.28 19.58 -19.05
CA ASP A 535 -0.64 20.52 -18.41
C ASP A 535 -1.75 19.83 -17.59
N GLY A 536 -1.80 20.11 -16.28
CA GLY A 536 -2.79 19.53 -15.39
C GLY A 536 -2.60 18.05 -15.07
N LEU A 537 -1.48 17.44 -15.48
CA LEU A 537 -1.14 16.06 -15.15
C LEU A 537 -0.32 15.96 -13.87
N SER A 538 -0.41 14.82 -13.18
CA SER A 538 0.24 14.58 -11.90
C SER A 538 1.77 14.65 -12.02
N ILE A 539 2.40 15.48 -11.18
CA ILE A 539 3.87 15.59 -11.11
C ILE A 539 4.47 14.25 -10.62
N LEU A 540 3.82 13.61 -9.66
CA LEU A 540 4.34 12.37 -9.05
C LEU A 540 4.37 11.21 -10.04
N ALA A 541 3.32 11.05 -10.85
CA ALA A 541 3.25 10.02 -11.91
C ALA A 541 4.21 10.28 -13.09
N THR A 542 4.85 11.46 -13.13
CA THR A 542 5.77 11.85 -14.20
C THR A 542 7.01 12.54 -13.64
N ALA A 543 7.54 11.98 -12.54
CA ALA A 543 8.74 12.51 -11.91
C ALA A 543 9.92 12.58 -12.90
N GLN A 544 10.54 13.75 -12.98
CA GLN A 544 11.59 14.04 -13.97
C GLN A 544 13.00 13.65 -13.51
N ARG A 545 13.15 13.28 -12.24
CA ARG A 545 14.47 13.00 -11.67
C ARG A 545 15.02 11.68 -12.20
N ALA A 546 16.33 11.67 -12.46
CA ALA A 546 17.04 10.42 -12.75
C ALA A 546 16.87 9.44 -11.58
N GLY A 547 16.61 8.17 -11.90
CA GLY A 547 16.38 7.14 -10.88
C GLY A 547 15.01 7.18 -10.19
N ALA A 548 14.11 8.10 -10.54
CA ALA A 548 12.75 8.11 -10.00
C ALA A 548 11.95 6.91 -10.56
N TYR A 549 11.39 6.10 -9.66
CA TYR A 549 10.46 5.04 -10.06
C TYR A 549 9.11 5.68 -10.44
N PRO A 550 8.51 5.33 -11.59
CA PRO A 550 7.39 6.10 -12.12
C PRO A 550 6.03 5.75 -11.49
N ILE A 551 5.90 4.58 -10.86
CA ILE A 551 4.68 4.14 -10.18
C ILE A 551 4.87 4.33 -8.67
N THR A 552 4.88 5.59 -8.25
CA THR A 552 5.10 6.00 -6.86
C THR A 552 3.91 6.81 -6.33
N GLY A 553 3.60 6.64 -5.05
CA GLY A 553 2.51 7.30 -4.34
C GLY A 553 2.84 7.59 -2.89
N ALA A 554 1.88 8.11 -2.15
CA ALA A 554 1.98 8.27 -0.70
C ALA A 554 1.05 7.27 0.00
N SER A 555 1.51 6.71 1.12
CA SER A 555 0.58 6.21 2.14
C SER A 555 0.28 7.36 3.11
N PHE A 556 -0.96 7.84 3.12
CA PHE A 556 -1.40 8.88 4.04
C PHE A 556 -1.78 8.31 5.40
N LEU A 557 -1.53 9.09 6.45
CA LEU A 557 -2.15 8.98 7.75
C LEU A 557 -3.31 9.98 7.85
N ASN A 558 -4.49 9.44 8.16
CA ASN A 558 -5.71 10.18 8.46
C ASN A 558 -5.95 10.13 9.96
N VAL A 559 -5.97 11.31 10.59
CA VAL A 559 -6.18 11.48 12.03
C VAL A 559 -7.22 12.57 12.27
N TYR A 560 -7.85 12.52 13.44
CA TYR A 560 -8.78 13.56 13.87
C TYR A 560 -8.00 14.68 14.54
N SER A 561 -8.50 15.91 14.45
CA SER A 561 -7.91 17.01 15.22
C SER A 561 -8.40 17.02 16.66
N CYS A 562 -9.53 16.36 16.97
CA CYS A 562 -10.06 16.25 18.33
C CYS A 562 -10.43 14.80 18.70
N TYR A 563 -9.95 14.33 19.86
CA TYR A 563 -10.20 12.98 20.38
C TYR A 563 -10.86 12.99 21.75
N ALA A 564 -11.79 12.06 21.98
CA ALA A 564 -12.25 11.74 23.32
C ALA A 564 -11.13 11.01 24.09
N ASP A 565 -10.62 11.61 25.16
CA ASP A 565 -9.50 11.08 25.95
C ASP A 565 -9.78 11.20 27.45
N ALA A 566 -10.76 10.43 27.93
CA ALA A 566 -11.17 10.46 29.33
C ALA A 566 -10.06 10.03 30.32
N SER A 567 -9.12 9.18 29.89
CA SER A 567 -7.98 8.75 30.71
C SER A 567 -6.80 9.73 30.67
N GLY A 568 -6.77 10.66 29.71
CA GLY A 568 -5.64 11.57 29.47
C GLY A 568 -4.38 10.87 28.95
N THR A 569 -4.52 9.65 28.39
CA THR A 569 -3.39 8.83 27.93
C THR A 569 -3.41 8.59 26.43
N ARG A 570 -4.58 8.67 25.77
CA ARG A 570 -4.75 8.38 24.34
C ARG A 570 -4.03 9.41 23.48
N VAL A 571 -4.30 10.70 23.70
CA VAL A 571 -3.75 11.78 22.87
C VAL A 571 -2.23 11.90 23.07
N PRO A 572 -1.67 11.86 24.29
CA PRO A 572 -0.23 11.81 24.47
C PRO A 572 0.44 10.63 23.78
N ALA A 573 -0.14 9.42 23.86
CA ALA A 573 0.40 8.24 23.20
C ALA A 573 0.44 8.41 21.68
N LEU A 574 -0.67 8.86 21.07
CA LEU A 574 -0.75 9.11 19.64
C LEU A 574 0.27 10.18 19.19
N LYS A 575 0.32 11.32 19.87
CA LYS A 575 1.24 12.41 19.52
C LYS A 575 2.70 12.02 19.68
N ASN A 576 3.05 11.25 20.71
CA ASN A 576 4.43 10.78 20.91
C ASN A 576 4.84 9.75 19.86
N TRP A 577 3.96 8.82 19.50
CA TRP A 577 4.22 7.87 18.42
C TRP A 577 4.39 8.59 17.08
N LEU A 578 3.53 9.54 16.73
CA LEU A 578 3.68 10.36 15.53
C LEU A 578 4.98 11.19 15.54
N ALA A 579 5.35 11.72 16.71
CA ALA A 579 6.60 12.47 16.87
C ALA A 579 7.83 11.58 16.69
N TRP A 580 7.79 10.33 17.14
CA TRP A 580 8.83 9.34 16.89
C TRP A 580 8.90 8.95 15.41
N LEU A 581 7.76 8.63 14.79
CA LEU A 581 7.68 8.27 13.37
C LEU A 581 8.27 9.37 12.47
N TYR A 582 7.79 10.61 12.59
CA TYR A 582 8.31 11.73 11.79
C TYR A 582 9.68 12.22 12.25
N GLY A 583 10.04 11.97 13.52
CA GLY A 583 11.38 12.25 14.04
C GLY A 583 12.43 11.34 13.43
N GLY A 584 12.07 10.10 13.09
CA GLY A 584 12.91 9.12 12.41
C GLY A 584 13.41 9.54 11.02
N SER A 585 12.75 10.50 10.37
CA SER A 585 13.20 11.11 9.12
C SER A 585 14.22 12.24 9.31
N GLN A 586 14.41 12.75 10.54
CA GLN A 586 15.11 14.01 10.80
C GLN A 586 16.43 13.79 11.55
N THR A 587 17.51 13.53 10.81
CA THR A 587 18.85 13.22 11.35
C THR A 587 19.50 14.34 12.18
N ASN A 588 18.93 15.55 12.13
CA ASN A 588 19.40 16.71 12.88
C ASN A 588 18.76 16.84 14.28
N LEU A 589 17.79 15.98 14.63
CA LEU A 589 17.21 15.96 15.99
C LEU A 589 18.17 15.27 16.98
N PRO A 590 18.05 15.55 18.29
CA PRO A 590 18.73 14.75 19.32
C PRO A 590 18.33 13.28 19.23
N ALA A 591 19.21 12.36 19.67
CA ALA A 591 18.88 10.94 19.69
C ALA A 591 17.61 10.67 20.51
N TYR A 592 16.76 9.77 20.01
CA TYR A 592 15.53 9.40 20.70
C TYR A 592 15.82 8.76 22.06
N ASN A 593 15.02 9.13 23.04
CA ASN A 593 15.06 8.61 24.41
C ASN A 593 13.63 8.53 24.95
N PRO A 594 13.11 7.34 25.28
CA PRO A 594 11.73 7.16 25.77
C PRO A 594 11.40 7.98 27.03
N ALA A 595 12.40 8.36 27.83
CA ALA A 595 12.21 9.13 29.06
C ALA A 595 12.10 10.65 28.84
N THR A 596 12.60 11.17 27.70
CA THR A 596 12.70 12.63 27.47
C THR A 596 12.13 13.08 26.12
N SER A 597 12.06 12.18 25.14
CA SER A 597 11.48 12.47 23.83
C SER A 597 9.96 12.51 23.92
N SER A 598 9.37 13.48 23.25
CA SER A 598 7.91 13.69 23.26
C SER A 598 7.48 14.45 22.01
N ALA A 599 6.18 14.64 21.85
CA ALA A 599 5.65 15.52 20.81
C ALA A 599 6.24 16.94 20.84
N ALA A 600 6.54 17.50 22.02
CA ALA A 600 7.13 18.84 22.16
C ALA A 600 8.66 18.86 21.92
N SER A 601 9.32 17.72 22.11
CA SER A 601 10.76 17.55 21.98
C SER A 601 11.04 16.24 21.24
N PRO A 602 10.84 16.20 19.91
CA PRO A 602 11.01 14.98 19.14
C PRO A 602 12.48 14.56 19.10
N GLY A 603 12.73 13.26 19.04
CA GLY A 603 14.06 12.67 18.88
C GLY A 603 14.20 11.92 17.56
N TYR A 604 15.44 11.83 17.07
CA TYR A 604 15.82 11.02 15.92
C TYR A 604 16.05 9.57 16.36
N ASP A 605 15.33 8.65 15.73
CA ASP A 605 15.57 7.22 15.85
C ASP A 605 15.91 6.62 14.47
N PRO A 606 17.15 6.16 14.24
CA PRO A 606 17.53 5.58 12.94
C PRO A 606 16.78 4.29 12.61
N ASP A 607 16.20 3.61 13.60
CA ASP A 607 15.49 2.34 13.38
C ASP A 607 14.19 2.54 12.59
N VAL A 608 13.58 3.73 12.67
CA VAL A 608 12.39 4.09 11.87
C VAL A 608 12.68 3.98 10.38
N ALA A 609 13.69 4.72 9.90
CA ALA A 609 14.10 4.70 8.49
C ALA A 609 14.59 3.29 8.08
N ALA A 610 15.31 2.60 8.97
CA ALA A 610 15.80 1.26 8.71
C ALA A 610 14.66 0.27 8.45
N ILE A 611 13.62 0.26 9.30
CA ILE A 611 12.45 -0.62 9.16
C ILE A 611 11.67 -0.29 7.89
N ILE A 612 11.40 1.00 7.64
CA ILE A 612 10.63 1.43 6.47
C ILE A 612 11.32 0.98 5.16
N ARG A 613 12.64 1.19 5.07
CA ARG A 613 13.45 0.80 3.90
C ARG A 613 13.62 -0.71 3.76
N ASN A 614 13.65 -1.44 4.87
CA ASN A 614 13.67 -2.90 4.88
C ASN A 614 12.41 -3.51 4.27
N ASN A 615 11.29 -2.79 4.31
CA ASN A 615 10.03 -3.15 3.66
C ASN A 615 9.90 -2.57 2.24
N GLY A 616 10.97 -2.00 1.66
CA GLY A 616 10.91 -1.48 0.28
C GLY A 616 10.16 -0.16 0.12
N LEU A 617 9.86 0.52 1.24
CA LEU A 617 9.24 1.84 1.29
C LEU A 617 10.30 2.89 1.68
N HIS A 618 9.96 4.17 1.59
CA HIS A 618 10.86 5.24 2.04
C HIS A 618 10.14 6.16 3.05
N GLU A 619 10.87 6.58 4.08
CA GLU A 619 10.38 7.56 5.04
C GLU A 619 10.26 8.93 4.37
N LEU A 620 9.48 9.85 4.91
CA LEU A 620 9.36 11.17 4.29
C LEU A 620 10.68 11.93 4.32
N ASP A 621 10.88 12.78 3.31
CA ASP A 621 11.90 13.81 3.36
C ASP A 621 11.81 14.64 4.67
N PRO A 622 12.97 14.97 5.31
CA PRO A 622 13.00 15.65 6.59
C PRO A 622 12.17 16.93 6.66
N THR A 623 12.05 17.68 5.55
CA THR A 623 11.30 18.95 5.51
C THR A 623 9.80 18.72 5.56
N TRP A 624 9.30 17.66 4.93
CA TRP A 624 7.90 17.24 5.02
C TRP A 624 7.57 16.82 6.46
N ALA A 625 8.41 15.96 7.04
CA ALA A 625 8.24 15.48 8.41
C ALA A 625 8.23 16.64 9.42
N GLN A 626 9.18 17.58 9.30
CA GLN A 626 9.24 18.76 10.16
C GLN A 626 7.99 19.64 10.03
N ALA A 627 7.50 19.87 8.81
CA ALA A 627 6.31 20.68 8.57
C ALA A 627 5.07 20.05 9.24
N ILE A 628 4.89 18.73 9.11
CA ILE A 628 3.80 17.98 9.75
C ILE A 628 3.87 18.12 11.28
N GLN A 629 5.04 17.88 11.88
CA GLN A 629 5.22 17.99 13.32
C GLN A 629 4.89 19.39 13.83
N SER A 630 5.39 20.42 13.14
CA SER A 630 5.18 21.82 13.52
C SER A 630 3.71 22.24 13.48
N GLN A 631 2.93 21.69 12.55
CA GLN A 631 1.54 22.09 12.34
C GLN A 631 0.56 21.32 13.22
N TYR A 632 0.78 20.01 13.38
CA TYR A 632 -0.23 19.10 13.94
C TYR A 632 0.10 18.58 15.34
N LEU A 633 1.39 18.54 15.73
CA LEU A 633 1.81 17.96 17.01
C LEU A 633 2.10 19.02 18.09
N GLN A 634 2.47 20.25 17.72
CA GLN A 634 2.67 21.33 18.68
C GLN A 634 1.35 22.05 18.99
N PRO A 635 1.12 22.49 20.25
CA PRO A 635 0.04 23.42 20.57
C PRO A 635 0.21 24.74 19.80
N GLY A 636 -0.88 25.37 19.37
CA GLY A 636 -0.80 26.70 18.77
C GLY A 636 -0.47 27.77 19.81
N ASN A 637 0.45 28.70 19.51
CA ASN A 637 0.69 29.85 20.39
C ASN A 637 -0.52 30.79 20.44
N SER A 638 -0.92 31.22 21.65
CA SER A 638 -1.85 32.34 21.92
C SER A 638 -3.15 32.35 21.09
N GLY A 639 -3.88 31.24 21.06
CA GLY A 639 -5.17 31.12 20.36
C GLY A 639 -5.54 29.71 19.89
N GLY A 640 -4.57 28.78 19.94
CA GLY A 640 -4.72 27.41 19.48
C GLY A 640 -4.54 27.25 17.95
N SER A 641 -4.08 26.09 17.52
CA SER A 641 -4.05 25.69 16.10
C SER A 641 -5.30 24.84 15.83
N ALA A 642 -6.24 25.35 15.03
CA ALA A 642 -7.51 24.68 14.73
C ALA A 642 -7.38 23.29 14.08
N THR A 643 -6.16 22.89 13.71
CA THR A 643 -5.86 21.57 13.19
C THR A 643 -4.89 20.77 14.07
N ALA A 644 -4.35 21.30 15.16
CA ALA A 644 -3.45 20.53 16.02
C ALA A 644 -4.22 19.47 16.81
N ILE A 645 -3.63 18.28 16.94
CA ILE A 645 -4.23 17.14 17.63
C ILE A 645 -4.38 17.46 19.12
N ALA A 646 -5.61 17.38 19.62
CA ALA A 646 -5.98 17.70 20.98
C ALA A 646 -7.00 16.72 21.58
N ALA A 647 -7.08 16.73 22.92
CA ALA A 647 -8.08 16.01 23.69
C ALA A 647 -9.30 16.88 23.92
N SER A 648 -10.50 16.33 23.75
CA SER A 648 -11.74 16.98 24.14
C SER A 648 -11.79 17.04 25.68
N SER A 649 -12.02 18.25 26.22
CA SER A 649 -12.21 18.44 27.65
C SER A 649 -13.70 18.54 27.96
N ALA A 650 -14.15 17.78 28.97
CA ALA A 650 -15.51 17.87 29.50
C ALA A 650 -15.71 19.10 30.43
N SER A 651 -14.64 19.79 30.84
CA SER A 651 -14.66 20.75 31.95
C SER A 651 -14.11 22.16 31.63
N GLY A 652 -13.84 22.52 30.37
CA GLY A 652 -13.22 23.80 30.03
C GLY A 652 -13.46 24.31 28.61
N SER A 653 -12.85 25.47 28.30
CA SER A 653 -12.78 26.00 26.93
C SER A 653 -11.87 25.11 26.09
N GLN A 654 -12.41 24.52 25.03
CA GLN A 654 -11.63 23.73 24.10
C GLN A 654 -10.61 24.58 23.36
N VAL A 655 -9.44 24.01 23.11
CA VAL A 655 -8.31 24.65 22.43
C VAL A 655 -7.86 23.78 21.26
N ASP A 656 -7.07 24.37 20.37
CA ASP A 656 -6.49 23.68 19.21
C ASP A 656 -7.58 23.01 18.32
N GLY A 657 -7.33 21.78 17.85
CA GLY A 657 -8.25 21.02 17.00
C GLY A 657 -9.60 20.69 17.63
N CYS A 658 -9.72 20.83 18.95
CA CYS A 658 -10.99 20.65 19.65
C CYS A 658 -11.82 21.93 19.72
N GLN A 659 -11.36 23.10 19.28
CA GLN A 659 -12.11 24.34 19.44
C GLN A 659 -13.50 24.28 18.75
N GLY A 660 -14.58 24.32 19.55
CA GLY A 660 -15.96 24.29 19.04
C GLY A 660 -16.49 22.90 18.72
N VAL A 661 -15.81 21.85 19.19
CA VAL A 661 -16.16 20.44 18.98
C VAL A 661 -17.00 19.93 20.16
N THR A 662 -17.85 18.91 20.01
CA THR A 662 -18.76 18.48 21.11
C THR A 662 -18.36 17.20 21.83
N GLY A 663 -17.59 16.29 21.20
CA GLY A 663 -17.27 14.98 21.78
C GLY A 663 -15.84 14.49 21.55
N GLY A 664 -15.24 14.81 20.40
CA GLY A 664 -14.01 14.19 19.93
C GLY A 664 -14.25 12.80 19.31
N ALA A 665 -13.29 12.32 18.53
CA ALA A 665 -13.31 10.97 17.98
C ALA A 665 -13.31 9.91 19.08
N ASN A 666 -14.09 8.83 18.90
CA ASN A 666 -14.30 7.81 19.93
C ASN A 666 -13.28 6.69 19.83
#